data_AF-A0A8J3AZ81-F1
#
_entry.id   AF-A0A8J3AZ81-F1
#
_cell.length_a   1.000
_cell.length_b   1.000
_cell.length_c   1.000
_cell.angle_alpha   90.00
_cell.angle_beta   90.00
_cell.angle_gamma   90.00
#
_symmetry.space_group_name_H-M   'P 1'
#
loop_
_entity.id
_entity.type
_entity.pdbx_description
1 polymer ?
#
loop_
_entity_poly.entity_id
_entity_poly.type
_entity_poly.pdbx_seq_one_letter_code
_entity_poly.pdbx_strand_id
1 'polypeptide(L)'
;MGYIAFGVSQTGSVFTTLNASPQIFTARDQLLTRTDSVTAFVILEGSGQIEVGAETAPVSAGDIHLLDASRKWKIELVSTFRAAIIRLEKANFISRLMHTGKTDICRIASASGIGNVAFEFIEAITQQLASLTPDDLEQMEGALDAIFVASLAHKEEVDDETSTSMQLSHLRRICRTIEARLSDPDLSAVEVAKSEQLSARYLQKLFASAGTTFGEYVKKRRLDRCRIDLANSSLKHLTISELCFRWGFNDAANFSRAFHVEYGVSPKAYRTQPRSASRKYELRGRPGPSSSTHAKNASVQDESLPRNARFAEVLIEAALLETALALTPKRSASVNATSEDEDVGTHYYVPASAKTVHWGYFSSLIKPILSVKSGDSLTIETVTQHAYDDYERMIEGDAGTESIFFWDKDKKAIDRRGAGPLDASIFGRGAGEGFGVHICTGPIYVQDAEPGDVLEIRILDVMPRPAANPKYLGQSFGSNAASWWGFHYHDLLTEPKPREVVTIYEILDADHGNCAKAVYNFRWTPQIDPFGVVHETIDYPGVPVDHDKIVKNYDVLKSVRIPVRPHFGVLAVAPAHADPIDSVPPSFFGGNLDNWRATKGARLYLPVAVEGALFSVGDPHASQGDSELCGTAIECSLTGKFQLVLHKKKDLEGGFFADLDYPFLETETEWVIQGLSYANHLVQLGPLAQSDVYKKTSLDLAMRDAFRKVRRYLMTAHKLTEDEAISLISVGVDFGVTQVVNGNWGVHAVVRKSMFPEVV
;
A
#
# COMPACT_ATOMS: atom_id res chain seq x y z
N MET A 1 -8.52 -24.78 39.87
CA MET A 1 -8.13 -23.46 40.41
C MET A 1 -8.54 -22.44 39.36
N GLY A 2 -9.35 -21.44 39.72
CA GLY A 2 -9.71 -20.37 38.80
C GLY A 2 -8.65 -19.29 38.76
N TYR A 3 -8.41 -18.69 37.60
CA TYR A 3 -7.57 -17.52 37.42
C TYR A 3 -8.37 -16.43 36.71
N ILE A 4 -8.00 -15.19 37.01
CA ILE A 4 -8.49 -14.00 36.32
C ILE A 4 -7.26 -13.18 35.94
N ALA A 5 -7.18 -12.81 34.67
CA ALA A 5 -6.20 -11.86 34.17
C ALA A 5 -6.95 -10.72 33.48
N PHE A 6 -6.45 -9.50 33.64
CA PHE A 6 -7.04 -8.34 33.00
C PHE A 6 -5.97 -7.38 32.51
N GLY A 7 -6.30 -6.66 31.43
CA GLY A 7 -5.54 -5.54 30.89
C GLY A 7 -6.47 -4.36 30.66
N VAL A 8 -5.91 -3.15 30.68
CA VAL A 8 -6.67 -1.91 30.47
C VAL A 8 -5.99 -1.13 29.36
N SER A 9 -6.74 -0.74 28.34
CA SER A 9 -6.24 0.11 27.26
C SER A 9 -6.07 1.57 27.73
N GLN A 10 -5.32 2.37 26.97
CA GLN A 10 -5.17 3.80 27.24
C GLN A 10 -6.51 4.57 27.24
N THR A 11 -7.49 4.13 26.45
CA THR A 11 -8.83 4.75 26.40
C THR A 11 -9.68 4.42 27.62
N GLY A 12 -9.29 3.40 28.40
CA GLY A 12 -9.95 2.91 29.60
C GLY A 12 -10.75 1.62 29.41
N SER A 13 -10.77 1.04 28.21
CA SER A 13 -11.43 -0.24 27.94
C SER A 13 -10.73 -1.38 28.67
N VAL A 14 -11.50 -2.34 29.15
CA VAL A 14 -11.03 -3.41 30.04
C VAL A 14 -11.17 -4.76 29.36
N PHE A 15 -10.05 -5.46 29.19
CA PHE A 15 -9.97 -6.80 28.64
C PHE A 15 -9.77 -7.76 29.81
N THR A 16 -10.65 -8.73 29.96
CA THR A 16 -10.56 -9.72 31.04
C THR A 16 -10.65 -11.12 30.47
N THR A 17 -9.77 -12.02 30.90
CA THR A 17 -9.92 -13.46 30.72
C THR A 17 -10.07 -14.11 32.08
N LEU A 18 -11.01 -15.04 32.20
CA LEU A 18 -11.19 -15.81 33.42
C LEU A 18 -11.61 -17.25 33.15
N ASN A 19 -11.20 -18.13 34.05
CA ASN A 19 -11.78 -19.47 34.16
C ASN A 19 -12.28 -19.73 35.59
N ALA A 20 -13.42 -20.39 35.70
CA ALA A 20 -14.04 -20.67 36.99
C ALA A 20 -14.95 -21.90 36.93
N SER A 21 -15.34 -22.37 38.12
CA SER A 21 -16.53 -23.22 38.30
C SER A 21 -17.81 -22.43 37.97
N PRO A 22 -19.00 -23.05 37.88
CA PRO A 22 -20.25 -22.36 37.55
C PRO A 22 -20.42 -21.01 38.25
N GLN A 23 -20.76 -19.96 37.50
CA GLN A 23 -20.94 -18.59 37.97
C GLN A 23 -22.17 -17.95 37.33
N ILE A 24 -22.71 -16.95 38.02
CA ILE A 24 -23.74 -16.06 37.49
C ILE A 24 -23.13 -14.66 37.34
N PHE A 25 -23.21 -14.11 36.14
CA PHE A 25 -22.83 -12.74 35.81
C PHE A 25 -24.09 -11.90 35.65
N THR A 26 -24.11 -10.71 36.24
CA THR A 26 -25.22 -9.77 36.12
C THR A 26 -24.69 -8.38 35.83
N ALA A 27 -25.48 -7.57 35.12
CA ALA A 27 -25.21 -6.15 34.98
C ALA A 27 -25.03 -5.48 36.38
N ARG A 28 -24.04 -4.59 36.50
CA ARG A 28 -23.78 -3.84 37.74
C ARG A 28 -24.85 -2.74 37.91
N ASP A 29 -25.19 -2.41 39.15
CA ASP A 29 -26.31 -1.50 39.47
C ASP A 29 -26.15 -0.10 38.81
N GLN A 30 -27.24 0.42 38.23
CA GLN A 30 -27.24 1.54 37.26
C GLN A 30 -26.70 2.87 37.84
N LEU A 31 -26.64 3.02 39.16
CA LEU A 31 -26.22 4.25 39.85
C LEU A 31 -24.71 4.56 39.75
N LEU A 32 -23.89 3.61 39.27
CA LEU A 32 -22.42 3.75 39.21
C LEU A 32 -21.82 3.50 37.82
N THR A 33 -22.62 3.18 36.82
CA THR A 33 -22.18 2.83 35.46
C THR A 33 -22.33 3.99 34.49
N ARG A 34 -21.25 4.33 33.78
CA ARG A 34 -21.30 5.25 32.64
C ARG A 34 -22.19 4.66 31.55
N THR A 35 -23.06 5.47 30.95
CA THR A 35 -24.06 5.10 29.94
C THR A 35 -23.48 4.75 28.56
N ASP A 36 -22.16 4.68 28.46
CA ASP A 36 -21.43 4.86 27.21
C ASP A 36 -20.49 3.66 26.89
N SER A 37 -20.79 2.48 27.47
CA SER A 37 -19.96 1.29 27.34
C SER A 37 -20.73 0.08 26.84
N VAL A 38 -20.07 -0.72 26.01
CA VAL A 38 -20.57 -2.02 25.53
C VAL A 38 -19.68 -3.12 26.09
N THR A 39 -20.29 -4.19 26.58
CA THR A 39 -19.55 -5.36 27.05
C THR A 39 -19.70 -6.51 26.06
N ALA A 40 -18.60 -6.95 25.46
CA ALA A 40 -18.54 -8.20 24.72
C ALA A 40 -18.23 -9.35 25.71
N PHE A 41 -19.18 -10.28 25.84
CA PHE A 41 -19.02 -11.49 26.62
C PHE A 41 -18.83 -12.67 25.66
N VAL A 42 -17.66 -13.28 25.71
CA VAL A 42 -17.24 -14.34 24.80
C VAL A 42 -17.00 -15.62 25.57
N ILE A 43 -17.67 -16.69 25.17
CA ILE A 43 -17.51 -18.00 25.79
C ILE A 43 -16.47 -18.78 24.99
N LEU A 44 -15.28 -18.95 25.58
CA LEU A 44 -14.20 -19.73 24.96
C LEU A 44 -14.40 -21.23 25.20
N GLU A 45 -14.85 -21.59 26.41
CA GLU A 45 -15.19 -22.96 26.79
C GLU A 45 -16.36 -22.95 27.79
N GLY A 46 -17.26 -23.93 27.68
CA GLY A 46 -18.41 -24.10 28.57
C GLY A 46 -19.74 -23.77 27.91
N SER A 47 -20.82 -23.84 28.70
CA SER A 47 -22.17 -23.54 28.25
C SER A 47 -23.03 -22.95 29.38
N GLY A 48 -24.13 -22.33 28.98
CA GLY A 48 -25.04 -21.69 29.92
C GLY A 48 -26.28 -21.10 29.27
N GLN A 49 -26.86 -20.11 29.92
CA GLN A 49 -27.97 -19.32 29.40
C GLN A 49 -27.73 -17.82 29.61
N ILE A 50 -28.24 -17.02 28.69
CA ILE A 50 -28.30 -15.56 28.78
C ILE A 50 -29.75 -15.11 28.86
N GLU A 51 -30.02 -14.16 29.75
CA GLU A 51 -31.29 -13.45 29.91
C GLU A 51 -31.04 -11.96 29.69
N VAL A 52 -31.77 -11.33 28.75
CA VAL A 52 -31.76 -9.87 28.53
C VAL A 52 -33.20 -9.39 28.46
N GLY A 53 -33.62 -8.55 29.42
CA GLY A 53 -35.02 -8.15 29.51
C GLY A 53 -35.95 -9.34 29.76
N ALA A 54 -36.83 -9.63 28.79
CA ALA A 54 -37.74 -10.79 28.83
C ALA A 54 -37.28 -11.96 27.93
N GLU A 55 -36.19 -11.80 27.17
CA GLU A 55 -35.66 -12.82 26.28
C GLU A 55 -34.66 -13.72 27.01
N THR A 56 -34.66 -15.01 26.65
CA THR A 56 -33.69 -16.00 27.15
C THR A 56 -33.17 -16.83 25.98
N ALA A 57 -31.85 -17.05 25.93
CA ALA A 57 -31.20 -17.88 24.91
C ALA A 57 -30.10 -18.78 25.50
N PRO A 58 -29.84 -19.97 24.93
CA PRO A 58 -28.68 -20.76 25.29
C PRO A 58 -27.39 -20.07 24.80
N VAL A 59 -26.31 -20.23 25.56
CA VAL A 59 -24.97 -19.75 25.20
C VAL A 59 -23.99 -20.91 25.18
N SER A 60 -23.18 -21.00 24.12
CA SER A 60 -22.21 -22.08 23.90
C SER A 60 -20.83 -21.52 23.59
N ALA A 61 -19.81 -22.37 23.71
CA ALA A 61 -18.46 -22.04 23.27
C ALA A 61 -18.46 -21.57 21.81
N GLY A 62 -17.74 -20.49 21.53
CA GLY A 62 -17.76 -19.78 20.26
C GLY A 62 -18.61 -18.51 20.28
N ASP A 63 -19.62 -18.40 21.14
CA ASP A 63 -20.57 -17.28 21.05
C ASP A 63 -19.98 -15.96 21.58
N ILE A 64 -20.22 -14.88 20.82
CA ILE A 64 -19.94 -13.50 21.21
C ILE A 64 -21.26 -12.79 21.46
N HIS A 65 -21.50 -12.40 22.71
CA HIS A 65 -22.68 -11.64 23.12
C HIS A 65 -22.29 -10.18 23.41
N LEU A 66 -22.87 -9.24 22.68
CA LEU A 66 -22.72 -7.83 22.97
C LEU A 66 -23.82 -7.40 23.93
N LEU A 67 -23.43 -6.75 25.03
CA LEU A 67 -24.30 -6.40 26.15
C LEU A 67 -24.24 -4.90 26.41
N ASP A 68 -25.41 -4.27 26.47
CA ASP A 68 -25.55 -2.86 26.79
C ASP A 68 -25.55 -2.66 28.31
N ALA A 69 -24.69 -1.76 28.81
CA ALA A 69 -24.58 -1.44 30.24
C ALA A 69 -25.85 -0.77 30.81
N SER A 70 -26.70 -0.17 29.97
CA SER A 70 -27.95 0.47 30.37
C SER A 70 -29.08 -0.53 30.66
N ARG A 71 -28.97 -1.78 30.21
CA ARG A 71 -30.01 -2.82 30.34
C ARG A 71 -29.66 -3.84 31.40
N LYS A 72 -30.70 -4.45 31.97
CA LYS A 72 -30.54 -5.61 32.86
C LYS A 72 -30.34 -6.86 32.03
N TRP A 73 -29.20 -7.51 32.25
CA TRP A 73 -28.88 -8.80 31.68
C TRP A 73 -28.26 -9.70 32.75
N LYS A 74 -28.42 -11.01 32.55
CA LYS A 74 -27.88 -12.08 33.38
C LYS A 74 -27.31 -13.17 32.47
N ILE A 75 -26.11 -13.65 32.75
CA ILE A 75 -25.53 -14.84 32.11
C ILE A 75 -25.23 -15.86 33.19
N GLU A 76 -25.83 -17.04 33.09
CA GLU A 76 -25.66 -18.15 34.01
C GLU A 76 -24.89 -19.27 33.32
N LEU A 77 -23.64 -19.51 33.75
CA LEU A 77 -22.79 -20.58 33.24
C LEU A 77 -22.86 -21.77 34.21
N VAL A 78 -23.35 -22.90 33.72
CA VAL A 78 -23.73 -24.07 34.55
C VAL A 78 -22.64 -25.14 34.62
N SER A 79 -21.57 -25.00 33.84
CA SER A 79 -20.37 -25.86 33.87
C SER A 79 -19.13 -25.06 34.28
N THR A 80 -18.00 -25.74 34.47
CA THR A 80 -16.70 -25.06 34.42
C THR A 80 -16.56 -24.38 33.05
N PHE A 81 -16.05 -23.15 33.04
CA PHE A 81 -15.96 -22.35 31.83
C PHE A 81 -14.65 -21.57 31.75
N ARG A 82 -14.33 -21.15 30.53
CA ARG A 82 -13.32 -20.14 30.20
C ARG A 82 -14.00 -19.07 29.37
N ALA A 83 -13.91 -17.81 29.78
CA ALA A 83 -14.59 -16.70 29.12
C ALA A 83 -13.68 -15.48 29.00
N ALA A 84 -13.89 -14.71 27.93
CA ALA A 84 -13.34 -13.38 27.77
C ALA A 84 -14.46 -12.35 27.97
N ILE A 85 -14.19 -11.33 28.79
CA ILE A 85 -15.09 -10.21 29.03
C ILE A 85 -14.36 -8.94 28.64
N ILE A 86 -14.80 -8.30 27.57
CA ILE A 86 -14.19 -7.08 27.05
C ILE A 86 -15.19 -5.95 27.20
N ARG A 87 -14.89 -4.99 28.06
CA ARG A 87 -15.67 -3.76 28.21
C ARG A 87 -15.03 -2.66 27.39
N LEU A 88 -15.72 -2.27 26.32
CA LEU A 88 -15.33 -1.19 25.43
C LEU A 88 -15.92 0.12 25.96
N GLU A 89 -15.06 1.06 26.35
CA GLU A 89 -15.41 2.42 26.75
C GLU A 89 -15.57 3.31 25.52
N LYS A 90 -16.53 4.26 25.56
CA LYS A 90 -16.86 5.15 24.41
C LYS A 90 -17.43 4.42 23.18
N ALA A 91 -17.96 3.22 23.37
CA ALA A 91 -18.59 2.41 22.32
C ALA A 91 -20.08 2.76 22.08
N ASN A 92 -20.45 4.04 22.21
CA ASN A 92 -21.85 4.53 22.09
C ASN A 92 -22.51 4.13 20.78
N PHE A 93 -21.70 3.95 19.74
CA PHE A 93 -22.20 3.63 18.41
C PHE A 93 -22.47 2.13 18.23
N ILE A 94 -21.64 1.26 18.82
CA ILE A 94 -21.91 -0.20 18.86
C ILE A 94 -23.19 -0.44 19.66
N SER A 95 -23.36 0.25 20.80
CA SER A 95 -24.62 0.23 21.56
C SER A 95 -25.81 0.59 20.68
N ARG A 96 -25.73 1.64 19.85
CA ARG A 96 -26.81 2.00 18.91
C ARG A 96 -27.06 0.96 17.83
N LEU A 97 -26.02 0.35 17.26
CA LEU A 97 -26.13 -0.72 16.26
C LEU A 97 -26.69 -2.03 16.83
N MET A 98 -26.47 -2.29 18.12
CA MET A 98 -27.09 -3.44 18.78
C MET A 98 -28.62 -3.31 18.83
N HIS A 99 -29.14 -2.08 18.91
CA HIS A 99 -30.57 -1.79 18.99
C HIS A 99 -31.28 -1.65 17.64
N THR A 100 -30.61 -1.87 16.52
CA THR A 100 -31.26 -1.86 15.19
C THR A 100 -31.90 -3.20 14.84
N GLY A 101 -31.60 -4.27 15.61
CA GLY A 101 -32.18 -5.60 15.42
C GLY A 101 -33.55 -5.76 16.07
N LYS A 102 -34.30 -6.80 15.65
CA LYS A 102 -35.63 -7.15 16.20
C LYS A 102 -35.59 -7.83 17.57
N THR A 103 -34.42 -8.29 18.03
CA THR A 103 -34.23 -9.04 19.29
C THR A 103 -33.36 -8.26 20.27
N ASP A 104 -33.66 -8.36 21.56
CA ASP A 104 -32.89 -7.71 22.62
C ASP A 104 -31.53 -8.38 22.86
N ILE A 105 -31.39 -9.67 22.51
CA ILE A 105 -30.12 -10.39 22.58
C ILE A 105 -29.30 -10.16 21.31
N CYS A 106 -28.18 -9.46 21.42
CA CYS A 106 -27.25 -9.24 20.32
C CYS A 106 -26.13 -10.29 20.30
N ARG A 107 -26.36 -11.38 19.55
CA ARG A 107 -25.38 -12.45 19.31
C ARG A 107 -24.66 -12.25 17.97
N ILE A 108 -23.35 -12.39 17.98
CA ILE A 108 -22.52 -12.58 16.79
C ILE A 108 -22.11 -14.06 16.76
N ALA A 109 -22.52 -14.78 15.72
CA ALA A 109 -22.18 -16.19 15.55
C ALA A 109 -20.75 -16.32 15.02
N SER A 110 -19.95 -17.21 15.62
CA SER A 110 -18.55 -17.44 15.25
C SER A 110 -18.35 -18.63 14.31
N ALA A 111 -19.41 -19.34 13.91
CA ALA A 111 -19.27 -20.57 13.12
C ALA A 111 -18.71 -20.34 11.70
N SER A 112 -18.84 -19.13 11.14
CA SER A 112 -18.26 -18.75 9.84
C SER A 112 -18.24 -17.23 9.64
N GLY A 113 -17.44 -16.76 8.66
CA GLY A 113 -17.39 -15.35 8.29
C GLY A 113 -16.72 -14.44 9.33
N ILE A 114 -17.14 -13.17 9.37
CA ILE A 114 -16.50 -12.13 10.19
C ILE A 114 -16.65 -12.35 11.71
N GLY A 115 -17.70 -13.05 12.14
CA GLY A 115 -17.85 -13.45 13.54
C GLY A 115 -16.81 -14.48 13.99
N ASN A 116 -16.34 -15.35 13.09
CA ASN A 116 -15.22 -16.26 13.38
C ASN A 116 -13.91 -15.49 13.54
N VAL A 117 -13.66 -14.52 12.67
CA VAL A 117 -12.49 -13.63 12.75
C VAL A 117 -12.48 -12.87 14.08
N ALA A 118 -13.65 -12.36 14.51
CA ALA A 118 -13.81 -11.73 15.82
C ALA A 118 -13.45 -12.68 16.97
N PHE A 119 -13.92 -13.93 16.90
CA PHE A 119 -13.71 -14.92 17.94
C PHE A 119 -12.22 -15.30 18.07
N GLU A 120 -11.58 -15.67 16.95
CA GLU A 120 -10.16 -16.04 16.90
C GLU A 120 -9.26 -14.90 17.37
N PHE A 121 -9.59 -13.66 16.99
CA PHE A 121 -8.85 -12.49 17.43
C PHE A 121 -8.98 -12.27 18.95
N ILE A 122 -10.19 -12.38 19.51
CA ILE A 122 -10.41 -12.27 20.96
C ILE A 122 -9.68 -13.40 21.70
N GLU A 123 -9.70 -14.63 21.18
CA GLU A 123 -8.98 -15.74 21.78
C GLU A 123 -7.47 -15.46 21.81
N ALA A 124 -6.88 -15.01 20.71
CA ALA A 124 -5.47 -14.64 20.64
C ALA A 124 -5.09 -13.54 21.66
N ILE A 125 -5.93 -12.50 21.79
CA ILE A 125 -5.73 -11.44 22.80
C ILE A 125 -5.71 -12.05 24.20
N THR A 126 -6.65 -12.95 24.50
CA THR A 126 -6.76 -13.54 25.85
C THR A 126 -5.57 -14.43 26.20
N GLN A 127 -4.99 -15.13 25.22
CA GLN A 127 -3.79 -15.96 25.41
C GLN A 127 -2.55 -15.11 25.69
N GLN A 128 -2.46 -13.91 25.11
CA GLN A 128 -1.32 -13.00 25.26
C GLN A 128 -1.56 -11.87 26.26
N LEU A 129 -2.69 -11.87 26.97
CA LEU A 129 -3.11 -10.71 27.78
C LEU A 129 -2.07 -10.24 28.81
N ALA A 130 -1.25 -11.15 29.34
CA ALA A 130 -0.20 -10.82 30.31
C ALA A 130 1.04 -10.15 29.69
N SER A 131 1.26 -10.29 28.38
CA SER A 131 2.39 -9.72 27.64
C SER A 131 2.05 -8.45 26.87
N LEU A 132 0.77 -8.08 26.80
CA LEU A 132 0.30 -6.92 26.05
C LEU A 132 0.34 -5.64 26.90
N THR A 133 0.81 -4.55 26.31
CA THR A 133 0.85 -3.24 26.95
C THR A 133 -0.51 -2.50 26.82
N PRO A 134 -0.78 -1.46 27.61
CA PRO A 134 -1.99 -0.63 27.44
C PRO A 134 -2.14 -0.02 26.04
N ASP A 135 -1.04 0.25 25.34
CA ASP A 135 -1.03 0.78 23.98
C ASP A 135 -1.41 -0.32 22.96
N ASP A 136 -0.90 -1.54 23.14
CA ASP A 136 -1.29 -2.69 22.31
C ASP A 136 -2.78 -3.00 22.47
N LEU A 137 -3.30 -2.90 23.69
CA LEU A 137 -4.73 -3.12 23.98
C LEU A 137 -5.62 -2.02 23.39
N GLU A 138 -5.15 -0.76 23.31
CA GLU A 138 -5.88 0.31 22.60
C GLU A 138 -5.95 0.02 21.09
N GLN A 139 -4.88 -0.52 20.50
CA GLN A 139 -4.89 -0.92 19.08
C GLN A 139 -5.85 -2.09 18.82
N MET A 140 -5.84 -3.08 19.72
CA MET A 140 -6.73 -4.24 19.67
C MET A 140 -8.21 -3.84 19.84
N GLU A 141 -8.48 -2.89 20.73
CA GLU A 141 -9.80 -2.28 20.89
C GLU A 141 -10.30 -1.66 19.58
N GLY A 142 -9.49 -0.86 18.90
CA GLY A 142 -9.88 -0.26 17.61
C GLY A 142 -10.17 -1.30 16.52
N ALA A 143 -9.39 -2.39 16.49
CA ALA A 143 -9.65 -3.50 15.57
C ALA A 143 -10.95 -4.26 15.92
N LEU A 144 -11.21 -4.50 17.19
CA LEU A 144 -12.46 -5.14 17.65
C LEU A 144 -13.68 -4.29 17.35
N ASP A 145 -13.60 -2.97 17.54
CA ASP A 145 -14.67 -2.04 17.18
C ASP A 145 -15.04 -2.18 15.70
N ALA A 146 -14.04 -2.18 14.81
CA ALA A 146 -14.27 -2.33 13.38
C ALA A 146 -14.89 -3.68 13.02
N ILE A 147 -14.40 -4.76 13.62
CA ILE A 147 -14.91 -6.12 13.38
C ILE A 147 -16.35 -6.27 13.87
N PHE A 148 -16.67 -5.78 15.08
CA PHE A 148 -18.04 -5.84 15.61
C PHE A 148 -19.00 -5.04 14.74
N VAL A 149 -18.57 -3.91 14.20
CA VAL A 149 -19.42 -3.04 13.38
C VAL A 149 -19.70 -3.68 12.04
N ALA A 150 -18.68 -4.23 11.39
CA ALA A 150 -18.86 -5.00 10.18
C ALA A 150 -19.74 -6.24 10.42
N SER A 151 -19.60 -6.91 11.57
CA SER A 151 -20.44 -8.05 11.97
C SER A 151 -21.91 -7.66 12.17
N LEU A 152 -22.17 -6.45 12.70
CA LEU A 152 -23.52 -5.94 12.90
C LEU A 152 -24.14 -5.36 11.63
N ALA A 153 -23.33 -4.82 10.72
CA ALA A 153 -23.76 -4.30 9.42
C ALA A 153 -24.21 -5.40 8.45
N HIS A 154 -23.74 -6.64 8.64
CA HIS A 154 -24.09 -7.81 7.83
C HIS A 154 -25.31 -8.60 8.30
N LYS A 155 -26.07 -8.11 9.30
CA LYS A 155 -27.35 -8.77 9.67
C LYS A 155 -28.31 -8.68 8.49
N GLU A 156 -28.58 -9.83 7.87
CA GLU A 156 -29.44 -10.01 6.69
C GLU A 156 -30.70 -9.14 6.74
N GLU A 157 -30.79 -8.16 5.83
CA GLU A 157 -32.04 -7.48 5.50
C GLU A 157 -32.82 -8.39 4.54
N VAL A 158 -33.84 -9.07 5.08
CA VAL A 158 -34.94 -9.62 4.29
C VAL A 158 -35.81 -8.46 3.83
N ASP A 159 -35.97 -8.37 2.50
CA ASP A 159 -36.85 -7.53 1.66
C ASP A 159 -37.86 -6.59 2.35
N ASP A 160 -37.81 -5.30 1.97
CA ASP A 160 -39.00 -4.55 1.52
C ASP A 160 -38.61 -3.26 0.75
N GLU A 161 -38.90 -3.21 -0.55
CA GLU A 161 -38.65 -2.05 -1.44
C GLU A 161 -39.60 -0.89 -1.11
N THR A 162 -39.09 0.15 -0.44
CA THR A 162 -39.77 1.46 -0.32
C THR A 162 -38.93 2.59 -0.92
N SER A 163 -39.58 3.61 -1.50
CA SER A 163 -38.93 4.80 -2.10
C SER A 163 -37.92 5.50 -1.18
N THR A 164 -38.09 5.39 0.14
CA THR A 164 -37.16 5.92 1.14
C THR A 164 -35.85 5.10 1.21
N SER A 165 -35.89 3.78 1.04
CA SER A 165 -34.71 2.91 1.01
C SER A 165 -33.79 3.24 -0.17
N MET A 166 -34.36 3.45 -1.36
CA MET A 166 -33.60 3.86 -2.56
C MET A 166 -32.94 5.24 -2.39
N GLN A 167 -33.63 6.19 -1.75
CA GLN A 167 -33.08 7.51 -1.46
C GLN A 167 -31.91 7.46 -0.46
N LEU A 168 -32.00 6.60 0.56
CA LEU A 168 -30.94 6.39 1.54
C LEU A 168 -29.73 5.69 0.91
N SER A 169 -29.96 4.72 0.01
CA SER A 169 -28.89 4.08 -0.78
C SER A 169 -28.15 5.10 -1.67
N HIS A 170 -28.87 5.97 -2.37
CA HIS A 170 -28.25 7.06 -3.14
C HIS A 170 -27.46 8.02 -2.23
N LEU A 171 -27.99 8.38 -1.06
CA LEU A 171 -27.28 9.25 -0.12
C LEU A 171 -25.99 8.59 0.41
N ARG A 172 -26.02 7.29 0.74
CA ARG A 172 -24.82 6.53 1.15
C ARG A 172 -23.75 6.55 0.06
N ARG A 173 -24.14 6.33 -1.19
CA ARG A 173 -23.23 6.34 -2.34
C ARG A 173 -22.60 7.72 -2.54
N ILE A 174 -23.40 8.78 -2.50
CA ILE A 174 -22.93 10.17 -2.59
C ILE A 174 -21.94 10.50 -1.46
N CYS A 175 -22.21 10.08 -0.23
CA CYS A 175 -21.32 10.35 0.90
C CYS A 175 -19.96 9.67 0.75
N ARG A 176 -19.91 8.44 0.23
CA ARG A 176 -18.63 7.76 -0.07
C ARG A 176 -17.81 8.52 -1.10
N THR A 177 -18.45 8.99 -2.17
CA THR A 177 -17.79 9.76 -3.22
C THR A 177 -17.27 11.11 -2.72
N ILE A 178 -17.99 11.74 -1.79
CA ILE A 178 -17.51 12.94 -1.10
C ILE A 178 -16.26 12.63 -0.27
N GLU A 179 -16.28 11.59 0.57
CA GLU A 179 -15.13 11.20 1.41
C GLU A 179 -13.88 10.93 0.59
N ALA A 180 -14.01 10.18 -0.52
CA ALA A 180 -12.89 9.85 -1.41
C ALA A 180 -12.23 11.06 -2.08
N ARG A 181 -12.94 12.20 -2.15
CA ARG A 181 -12.48 13.43 -2.82
C ARG A 181 -12.39 14.63 -1.88
N LEU A 182 -12.38 14.43 -0.56
CA LEU A 182 -12.38 15.54 0.39
C LEU A 182 -11.19 16.50 0.24
N SER A 183 -10.03 16.01 -0.23
CA SER A 183 -8.82 16.81 -0.46
C SER A 183 -8.88 17.71 -1.70
N ASP A 184 -9.83 17.47 -2.61
CA ASP A 184 -10.00 18.24 -3.85
C ASP A 184 -10.62 19.62 -3.56
N PRO A 185 -9.88 20.74 -3.66
CA PRO A 185 -10.38 22.06 -3.30
C PRO A 185 -11.58 22.51 -4.14
N ASP A 186 -11.74 21.98 -5.35
CA ASP A 186 -12.76 22.38 -6.31
C ASP A 186 -14.02 21.49 -6.27
N LEU A 187 -14.07 20.52 -5.34
CA LEU A 187 -15.18 19.56 -5.18
C LEU A 187 -16.56 20.24 -5.15
N SER A 188 -17.35 20.01 -6.20
CA SER A 188 -18.68 20.61 -6.34
C SER A 188 -19.83 19.58 -6.37
N ALA A 189 -21.03 20.02 -5.95
CA ALA A 189 -22.23 19.19 -5.99
C ALA A 189 -22.62 18.76 -7.42
N VAL A 190 -22.25 19.56 -8.44
CA VAL A 190 -22.54 19.27 -9.85
C VAL A 190 -21.67 18.12 -10.34
N GLU A 191 -20.38 18.12 -10.00
CA GLU A 191 -19.45 17.06 -10.37
C GLU A 191 -19.78 15.74 -9.67
N VAL A 192 -20.08 15.79 -8.35
CA VAL A 192 -20.49 14.60 -7.60
C VAL A 192 -21.81 14.05 -8.14
N ALA A 193 -22.77 14.91 -8.48
CA ALA A 193 -24.01 14.45 -9.10
C ALA A 193 -23.74 13.78 -10.46
N LYS A 194 -22.85 14.35 -11.29
CA LYS A 194 -22.47 13.79 -12.60
C LYS A 194 -21.79 12.42 -12.46
N SER A 195 -20.85 12.26 -11.53
CA SER A 195 -20.17 10.98 -11.29
C SER A 195 -21.12 9.89 -10.80
N GLU A 196 -22.12 10.29 -9.99
CA GLU A 196 -23.13 9.38 -9.46
C GLU A 196 -24.32 9.13 -10.40
N GLN A 197 -24.31 9.69 -11.62
CA GLN A 197 -25.42 9.65 -12.58
C GLN A 197 -26.75 10.18 -11.99
N LEU A 198 -26.67 11.19 -11.13
CA LEU A 198 -27.81 11.86 -10.48
C LEU A 198 -27.91 13.31 -10.96
N SER A 199 -29.10 13.91 -10.81
CA SER A 199 -29.22 15.36 -11.01
C SER A 199 -28.70 16.12 -9.79
N ALA A 200 -28.02 17.25 -10.02
CA ALA A 200 -27.54 18.11 -8.93
C ALA A 200 -28.70 18.58 -8.01
N ARG A 201 -29.89 18.81 -8.59
CA ARG A 201 -31.11 19.15 -7.85
C ARG A 201 -31.57 18.02 -6.93
N TYR A 202 -31.43 16.76 -7.36
CA TYR A 202 -31.78 15.59 -6.55
C TYR A 202 -30.80 15.39 -5.39
N LEU A 203 -29.48 15.51 -5.65
CA LEU A 203 -28.46 15.44 -4.61
C LEU A 203 -28.69 16.51 -3.52
N GLN A 204 -28.94 17.76 -3.91
CA GLN A 204 -29.24 18.85 -2.96
C GLN A 204 -30.51 18.55 -2.15
N LYS A 205 -31.53 17.94 -2.75
CA LYS A 205 -32.75 17.52 -2.04
C LYS A 205 -32.47 16.42 -1.01
N LEU A 206 -31.54 15.51 -1.27
CA LEU A 206 -31.15 14.46 -0.31
C LEU A 206 -30.46 15.05 0.92
N PHE A 207 -29.50 15.97 0.75
CA PHE A 207 -28.87 16.67 1.89
C PHE A 207 -29.87 17.54 2.65
N ALA A 208 -30.76 18.25 1.95
CA ALA A 208 -31.82 19.02 2.59
C ALA A 208 -32.77 18.15 3.43
N SER A 209 -33.02 16.91 2.98
CA SER A 209 -33.82 15.92 3.73
C SER A 209 -33.11 15.43 5.01
N ALA A 210 -31.78 15.55 5.06
CA ALA A 210 -30.94 15.30 6.23
C ALA A 210 -30.71 16.55 7.11
N GLY A 211 -31.32 17.70 6.76
CA GLY A 211 -31.20 18.95 7.53
C GLY A 211 -29.88 19.72 7.33
N THR A 212 -29.15 19.47 6.24
CA THR A 212 -27.88 20.17 5.90
C THR A 212 -27.84 20.52 4.41
N THR A 213 -26.84 21.30 3.98
CA THR A 213 -26.48 21.42 2.56
C THR A 213 -25.25 20.58 2.22
N PHE A 214 -25.02 20.30 0.93
CA PHE A 214 -23.81 19.64 0.45
C PHE A 214 -22.53 20.39 0.88
N GLY A 215 -22.51 21.71 0.71
CA GLY A 215 -21.34 22.53 1.03
C GLY A 215 -21.03 22.56 2.53
N GLU A 216 -22.07 22.62 3.38
CA GLU A 216 -21.92 22.52 4.83
C GLU A 216 -21.41 21.15 5.26
N TYR A 217 -21.93 20.08 4.66
CA TYR A 217 -21.49 18.71 4.92
C TYR A 217 -20.01 18.52 4.56
N VAL A 218 -19.59 18.88 3.34
CA VAL A 218 -18.18 18.81 2.90
C VAL A 218 -17.29 19.63 3.82
N LYS A 219 -17.68 20.87 4.13
CA LYS A 219 -16.91 21.75 5.02
C LYS A 219 -16.74 21.13 6.40
N LYS A 220 -17.80 20.58 6.98
CA LYS A 220 -17.76 19.90 8.27
C LYS A 220 -16.83 18.69 8.26
N ARG A 221 -16.89 17.87 7.21
CA ARG A 221 -16.02 16.71 7.04
C ARG A 221 -14.55 17.07 6.88
N ARG A 222 -14.22 18.13 6.11
CA ARG A 222 -12.86 18.67 6.05
C ARG A 222 -12.37 19.15 7.42
N LEU A 223 -13.22 19.84 8.18
CA LEU A 223 -12.90 20.28 9.55
C LEU A 223 -12.66 19.08 10.49
N ASP A 224 -13.46 18.02 10.40
CA ASP A 224 -13.29 16.78 11.19
C ASP A 224 -11.92 16.12 10.89
N ARG A 225 -11.51 16.05 9.62
CA ARG A 225 -10.20 15.51 9.23
C ARG A 225 -9.05 16.35 9.75
N CYS A 226 -9.11 17.67 9.58
CA CYS A 226 -8.13 18.57 10.17
C CYS A 226 -8.06 18.40 11.70
N ARG A 227 -9.20 18.18 12.38
CA ARG A 227 -9.24 17.98 13.84
C ARG A 227 -8.49 16.71 14.24
N ILE A 228 -8.67 15.61 13.51
CA ILE A 228 -7.96 14.34 13.76
C ILE A 228 -6.44 14.54 13.57
N ASP A 229 -6.03 15.13 12.45
CA ASP A 229 -4.62 15.35 12.14
C ASP A 229 -3.95 16.33 13.11
N LEU A 230 -4.66 17.38 13.55
CA LEU A 230 -4.18 18.30 14.59
C LEU A 230 -3.98 17.62 15.94
N ALA A 231 -4.72 16.55 16.22
CA ALA A 231 -4.60 15.74 17.43
C ALA A 231 -3.53 14.63 17.33
N ASN A 232 -2.98 14.40 16.14
CA ASN A 232 -2.01 13.34 15.91
C ASN A 232 -0.59 13.82 16.22
N SER A 233 0.07 13.17 17.18
CA SER A 233 1.44 13.52 17.59
C SER A 233 2.47 13.29 16.49
N SER A 234 2.25 12.32 15.59
CA SER A 234 3.16 12.06 14.46
C SER A 234 3.10 13.13 13.38
N LEU A 235 2.01 13.91 13.31
CA LEU A 235 1.81 14.99 12.34
C LEU A 235 2.16 16.38 12.89
N LYS A 236 2.79 16.46 14.08
CA LYS A 236 3.19 17.74 14.69
C LYS A 236 4.17 18.55 13.83
N HIS A 237 4.95 17.88 12.98
CA HIS A 237 5.91 18.51 12.08
C HIS A 237 5.23 19.29 10.94
N LEU A 238 3.97 18.98 10.59
CA LEU A 238 3.21 19.73 9.59
C LEU A 238 2.62 21.01 10.21
N THR A 239 2.74 22.13 9.50
CA THR A 239 2.10 23.39 9.87
C THR A 239 0.57 23.28 9.79
N ILE A 240 -0.14 24.15 10.51
CA ILE A 240 -1.60 24.20 10.49
C ILE A 240 -2.11 24.56 9.08
N SER A 241 -1.39 25.42 8.36
CA SER A 241 -1.71 25.79 6.98
C SER A 241 -1.56 24.61 6.02
N GLU A 242 -0.55 23.77 6.18
CA GLU A 242 -0.38 22.55 5.36
C GLU A 242 -1.51 21.55 5.61
N LEU A 243 -1.91 21.32 6.87
CA LEU A 243 -3.07 20.47 7.17
C LEU A 243 -4.38 21.04 6.61
N CYS A 244 -4.50 22.36 6.54
CA CYS A 244 -5.64 23.05 5.94
C CYS A 244 -5.69 22.81 4.42
N PHE A 245 -4.60 23.07 3.69
CA PHE A 245 -4.56 22.88 2.23
C PHE A 245 -4.70 21.41 1.83
N ARG A 246 -4.11 20.49 2.62
CA ARG A 246 -4.19 19.03 2.40
C ARG A 246 -5.64 18.53 2.32
N TRP A 247 -6.54 19.13 3.10
CA TRP A 247 -7.95 18.74 3.13
C TRP A 247 -8.84 19.68 2.31
N GLY A 248 -8.29 20.38 1.32
CA GLY A 248 -9.06 21.11 0.32
C GLY A 248 -9.61 22.46 0.79
N PHE A 249 -9.07 23.07 1.85
CA PHE A 249 -9.35 24.48 2.15
C PHE A 249 -8.41 25.41 1.38
N ASN A 250 -8.96 26.41 0.69
CA ASN A 250 -8.18 27.36 -0.11
C ASN A 250 -7.58 28.54 0.69
N ASP A 251 -7.97 28.72 1.95
CA ASP A 251 -7.54 29.86 2.77
C ASP A 251 -7.43 29.48 4.25
N ALA A 252 -6.22 29.61 4.81
CA ALA A 252 -5.92 29.24 6.20
C ALA A 252 -6.63 30.13 7.23
N ALA A 253 -6.93 31.40 6.89
CA ALA A 253 -7.64 32.33 7.77
C ALA A 253 -9.14 31.99 7.86
N ASN A 254 -9.76 31.58 6.75
CA ASN A 254 -11.14 31.09 6.70
C ASN A 254 -11.27 29.73 7.42
N PHE A 255 -10.31 28.82 7.19
CA PHE A 255 -10.23 27.56 7.94
C PHE A 255 -10.15 27.80 9.45
N SER A 256 -9.25 28.66 9.92
CA SER A 256 -9.05 28.89 11.36
C SER A 256 -10.31 29.46 12.04
N ARG A 257 -11.04 30.35 11.35
CA ARG A 257 -12.34 30.87 11.82
C ARG A 257 -13.40 29.77 11.83
N ALA A 258 -13.52 28.99 10.77
CA ALA A 258 -14.49 27.90 10.68
C ALA A 258 -14.24 26.81 11.74
N PHE A 259 -12.98 26.46 11.99
CA PHE A 259 -12.57 25.52 13.02
C PHE A 259 -12.90 26.03 14.43
N HIS A 260 -12.67 27.32 14.69
CA HIS A 260 -13.05 27.92 15.98
C HIS A 260 -14.56 27.95 16.19
N VAL A 261 -15.33 28.25 15.15
CA VAL A 261 -16.80 28.24 15.22
C VAL A 261 -17.34 26.83 15.50
N GLU A 262 -16.80 25.79 14.86
CA GLU A 262 -17.28 24.41 15.05
C GLU A 262 -16.83 23.80 16.39
N TYR A 263 -15.59 24.07 16.83
CA TYR A 263 -14.98 23.36 17.97
C TYR A 263 -14.68 24.23 19.20
N GLY A 264 -15.01 25.53 19.16
CA GLY A 264 -14.84 26.47 20.27
C GLY A 264 -13.38 26.86 20.60
N VAL A 265 -12.38 26.32 19.89
CA VAL A 265 -10.95 26.58 20.11
C VAL A 265 -10.21 26.78 18.79
N SER A 266 -9.08 27.48 18.80
CA SER A 266 -8.28 27.63 17.59
C SER A 266 -7.53 26.33 17.24
N PRO A 267 -7.23 26.05 15.96
CA PRO A 267 -6.44 24.89 15.55
C PRO A 267 -5.11 24.75 16.32
N LYS A 268 -4.44 25.89 16.58
CA LYS A 268 -3.19 25.95 17.33
C LYS A 268 -3.38 25.54 18.79
N ALA A 269 -4.40 26.09 19.45
CA ALA A 269 -4.72 25.75 20.83
C ALA A 269 -5.12 24.27 20.96
N TYR A 270 -5.90 23.75 20.01
CA TYR A 270 -6.31 22.34 19.97
C TYR A 270 -5.10 21.40 19.87
N ARG A 271 -4.10 21.73 19.03
CA ARG A 271 -2.87 20.95 18.87
C ARG A 271 -1.98 20.94 20.14
N THR A 272 -2.01 22.01 20.93
CA THR A 272 -1.12 22.18 22.09
C THR A 272 -1.73 21.78 23.43
N GLN A 273 -2.99 21.33 23.48
CA GLN A 273 -3.64 20.94 24.73
C GLN A 273 -2.96 19.69 25.36
N PRO A 274 -2.52 19.76 26.63
CA PRO A 274 -1.97 18.60 27.34
C PRO A 274 -3.08 17.56 27.56
N ARG A 275 -2.84 16.32 27.12
CA ARG A 275 -3.75 15.20 27.36
C ARG A 275 -3.58 14.73 28.81
N SER A 276 -4.67 14.78 29.57
CA SER A 276 -4.72 14.44 31.00
C SER A 276 -4.06 13.11 31.31
N ALA A 277 -3.13 13.13 32.27
CA ALA A 277 -2.48 11.96 32.84
C ALA A 277 -3.47 10.98 33.50
N SER A 278 -3.08 9.71 33.44
CA SER A 278 -3.63 8.53 34.09
C SER A 278 -4.14 8.77 35.52
N ARG A 279 -5.39 8.38 35.78
CA ARG A 279 -5.89 8.20 37.16
C ARG A 279 -5.59 6.78 37.62
N LYS A 280 -4.77 6.67 38.66
CA LYS A 280 -4.57 5.44 39.45
C LYS A 280 -5.93 4.94 39.96
N TYR A 281 -6.26 3.68 39.70
CA TYR A 281 -7.26 2.95 40.48
C TYR A 281 -6.54 1.96 41.39
N GLU A 282 -6.94 1.97 42.66
CA GLU A 282 -6.41 1.16 43.75
C GLU A 282 -6.76 -0.32 43.60
N LEU A 283 -5.86 -1.19 44.07
CA LEU A 283 -5.98 -2.65 44.06
C LEU A 283 -6.78 -3.18 45.27
N ARG A 284 -7.61 -4.21 44.97
CA ARG A 284 -8.24 -5.25 45.83
C ARG A 284 -9.52 -4.96 46.63
N GLY A 285 -10.50 -5.85 46.46
CA GLY A 285 -11.58 -6.13 47.43
C GLY A 285 -12.49 -7.32 47.04
N ARG A 286 -12.73 -8.25 47.98
CA ARG A 286 -13.66 -9.41 47.90
C ARG A 286 -15.13 -8.98 47.65
N PRO A 287 -16.00 -9.86 47.11
CA PRO A 287 -17.41 -9.54 46.90
C PRO A 287 -18.19 -9.55 48.23
N GLY A 288 -18.97 -8.49 48.45
CA GLY A 288 -19.97 -8.37 49.53
C GLY A 288 -21.40 -8.38 49.00
N PRO A 289 -22.41 -8.66 49.83
CA PRO A 289 -23.71 -9.20 49.40
C PRO A 289 -24.72 -8.13 48.98
N SER A 290 -25.70 -8.60 48.20
CA SER A 290 -26.83 -7.86 47.61
C SER A 290 -27.68 -7.09 48.63
N SER A 291 -28.14 -5.89 48.25
CA SER A 291 -29.36 -5.30 48.82
C SER A 291 -30.14 -4.51 47.77
N SER A 292 -31.42 -4.87 47.68
CA SER A 292 -32.51 -4.30 46.88
C SER A 292 -32.87 -2.85 47.24
N THR A 293 -33.23 -2.03 46.25
CA THR A 293 -34.29 -1.02 46.43
C THR A 293 -34.96 -0.64 45.10
N HIS A 294 -36.29 -0.66 45.12
CA HIS A 294 -37.21 -0.29 44.03
C HIS A 294 -37.23 1.22 43.73
N ALA A 295 -37.32 1.61 42.45
CA ALA A 295 -38.03 2.82 42.02
C ALA A 295 -38.46 2.78 40.53
N LYS A 296 -39.75 2.46 40.35
CA LYS A 296 -40.75 2.95 39.36
C LYS A 296 -40.36 3.22 37.90
N ASN A 297 -40.94 2.38 37.04
CA ASN A 297 -41.15 2.55 35.60
C ASN A 297 -41.87 3.86 35.24
N ALA A 298 -41.39 4.52 34.20
CA ALA A 298 -42.19 5.32 33.28
C ALA A 298 -42.04 4.72 31.88
N SER A 299 -43.15 4.21 31.33
CA SER A 299 -43.26 3.66 29.99
C SER A 299 -43.10 4.75 28.93
N VAL A 300 -42.21 4.55 27.95
CA VAL A 300 -42.18 5.32 26.71
C VAL A 300 -42.51 4.38 25.57
N GLN A 301 -43.54 4.76 24.82
CA GLN A 301 -44.12 4.06 23.69
C GLN A 301 -43.15 4.03 22.50
N ASP A 302 -43.20 2.92 21.77
CA ASP A 302 -42.55 2.66 20.50
C ASP A 302 -43.10 3.60 19.41
N GLU A 303 -42.31 4.61 19.01
CA GLU A 303 -42.57 5.42 17.82
C GLU A 303 -41.41 5.26 16.83
N SER A 304 -41.71 4.74 15.64
CA SER A 304 -40.82 4.68 14.50
C SER A 304 -40.18 6.04 14.21
N LEU A 305 -38.85 6.10 14.12
CA LEU A 305 -38.08 7.32 13.88
C LEU A 305 -38.60 8.10 12.64
N PRO A 306 -38.79 9.44 12.74
CA PRO A 306 -39.24 10.28 11.63
C PRO A 306 -38.29 10.18 10.42
N ARG A 307 -38.83 10.22 9.20
CA ARG A 307 -38.09 10.06 7.93
C ARG A 307 -36.79 10.89 7.85
N ASN A 308 -36.77 12.11 8.37
CA ASN A 308 -35.60 12.99 8.33
C ASN A 308 -34.44 12.53 9.24
N ALA A 309 -34.74 11.80 10.33
CA ALA A 309 -33.73 11.25 11.23
C ALA A 309 -32.87 10.18 10.54
N ARG A 310 -33.47 9.36 9.66
CA ARG A 310 -32.76 8.32 8.90
C ARG A 310 -31.77 8.88 7.87
N PHE A 311 -32.08 10.01 7.24
CA PHE A 311 -31.16 10.67 6.31
C PHE A 311 -29.99 11.33 7.06
N ALA A 312 -30.25 11.91 8.23
CA ALA A 312 -29.20 12.42 9.10
C ALA A 312 -28.29 11.29 9.64
N GLU A 313 -28.87 10.14 9.98
CA GLU A 313 -28.13 8.94 10.40
C GLU A 313 -27.16 8.45 9.31
N VAL A 314 -27.57 8.42 8.05
CA VAL A 314 -26.68 8.02 6.93
C VAL A 314 -25.49 8.98 6.78
N LEU A 315 -25.71 10.29 6.95
CA LEU A 315 -24.61 11.26 6.91
C LEU A 315 -23.63 11.05 8.07
N ILE A 316 -24.15 10.70 9.25
CA ILE A 316 -23.35 10.41 10.44
C ILE A 316 -22.63 9.05 10.29
N GLU A 317 -23.28 8.03 9.72
CA GLU A 317 -22.74 6.70 9.44
C GLU A 317 -21.55 6.78 8.46
N ALA A 318 -21.74 7.47 7.33
CA ALA A 318 -20.68 7.67 6.33
C ALA A 318 -19.50 8.49 6.89
N ALA A 319 -19.80 9.49 7.72
CA ALA A 319 -18.81 10.29 8.42
C ALA A 319 -17.97 9.44 9.41
N LEU A 320 -18.57 8.47 10.08
CA LEU A 320 -17.92 7.66 11.11
C LEU A 320 -17.15 6.46 10.56
N LEU A 321 -17.64 5.81 9.49
CA LEU A 321 -16.99 4.67 8.84
C LEU A 321 -15.56 5.03 8.37
N GLU A 322 -15.43 6.18 7.73
CA GLU A 322 -14.16 6.66 7.19
C GLU A 322 -13.29 7.38 8.24
N THR A 323 -13.89 7.88 9.34
CA THR A 323 -13.14 8.34 10.50
C THR A 323 -12.55 7.15 11.27
N ALA A 324 -13.27 6.02 11.38
CA ALA A 324 -12.75 4.77 11.93
C ALA A 324 -11.61 4.19 11.07
N LEU A 325 -11.74 4.19 9.73
CA LEU A 325 -10.68 3.78 8.79
C LEU A 325 -9.43 4.68 8.80
N ALA A 326 -9.56 5.93 9.26
CA ALA A 326 -8.42 6.84 9.43
C ALA A 326 -7.82 6.85 10.84
N LEU A 327 -8.60 6.40 11.84
CA LEU A 327 -8.14 6.24 13.23
C LEU A 327 -7.51 4.87 13.47
N THR A 328 -7.67 3.90 12.55
CA THR A 328 -6.83 2.69 12.52
C THR A 328 -5.37 3.09 12.34
N PRO A 329 -4.48 2.84 13.31
CA PRO A 329 -3.07 3.10 13.14
C PRO A 329 -2.54 2.17 12.04
N LYS A 330 -2.02 2.76 10.96
CA LYS A 330 -1.14 2.02 10.05
C LYS A 330 0.03 1.54 10.89
N ARG A 331 0.12 0.22 11.09
CA ARG A 331 1.17 -0.51 11.82
C ARG A 331 2.51 0.26 11.81
N SER A 332 2.88 0.87 12.93
CA SER A 332 4.27 1.13 13.24
C SER A 332 4.86 -0.20 13.72
N ALA A 333 5.72 -0.82 12.91
CA ALA A 333 6.49 -1.96 13.35
C ALA A 333 7.38 -1.53 14.53
N SER A 334 7.18 -2.15 15.68
CA SER A 334 8.06 -2.04 16.84
C SER A 334 9.40 -2.70 16.51
N VAL A 335 10.45 -1.89 16.34
CA VAL A 335 11.84 -2.35 16.37
C VAL A 335 12.34 -2.15 17.80
N ASN A 336 12.75 -3.24 18.45
CA ASN A 336 13.49 -3.18 19.71
C ASN A 336 14.97 -2.90 19.43
N ALA A 337 15.55 -2.04 20.27
CA ALA A 337 16.98 -1.77 20.50
C ALA A 337 17.72 -1.07 19.34
N THR A 338 18.46 0.02 19.50
CA THR A 338 19.12 0.65 20.65
C THR A 338 19.26 2.16 20.35
N SER A 339 19.35 2.96 21.40
CA SER A 339 19.51 4.42 21.37
C SER A 339 20.77 4.89 20.64
N GLU A 340 20.63 5.42 19.42
CA GLU A 340 21.42 6.55 18.90
C GLU A 340 20.48 7.43 18.06
N ASP A 341 20.38 8.72 18.41
CA ASP A 341 19.59 9.72 17.70
C ASP A 341 20.13 9.89 16.26
N GLU A 342 19.45 9.33 15.25
CA GLU A 342 19.70 9.67 13.84
C GLU A 342 18.68 10.70 13.34
N ASP A 343 19.22 11.76 12.74
CA ASP A 343 18.55 12.92 12.13
C ASP A 343 17.53 12.46 11.07
N VAL A 344 16.23 12.51 11.39
CA VAL A 344 15.17 12.06 10.47
C VAL A 344 14.99 13.11 9.36
N GLY A 345 15.55 12.85 8.18
CA GLY A 345 15.40 13.67 6.98
C GLY A 345 13.95 13.91 6.55
N THR A 346 13.74 14.88 5.66
CA THR A 346 12.41 15.26 5.14
C THR A 346 11.80 14.13 4.31
N HIS A 347 10.48 13.95 4.37
CA HIS A 347 9.75 12.99 3.54
C HIS A 347 9.04 13.66 2.36
N TYR A 348 9.22 13.13 1.16
CA TYR A 348 8.58 13.61 -0.07
C TYR A 348 7.66 12.57 -0.70
N TYR A 349 6.63 13.02 -1.41
CA TYR A 349 5.75 12.17 -2.21
C TYR A 349 5.80 12.59 -3.67
N VAL A 350 6.09 11.63 -4.56
CA VAL A 350 6.22 11.86 -6.00
C VAL A 350 5.19 10.99 -6.72
N PRO A 351 4.04 11.57 -7.13
CA PRO A 351 3.02 10.81 -7.87
C PRO A 351 3.49 10.52 -9.30
N ALA A 352 2.98 9.45 -9.90
CA ALA A 352 3.22 9.12 -11.30
C ALA A 352 2.24 9.91 -12.16
N SER A 353 2.76 10.74 -13.06
CA SER A 353 1.97 11.54 -14.00
C SER A 353 2.83 11.93 -15.21
N ALA A 354 2.20 12.42 -16.27
CA ALA A 354 2.93 12.96 -17.42
C ALA A 354 3.91 14.11 -17.11
N LYS A 355 3.82 14.72 -15.91
CA LYS A 355 4.73 15.80 -15.48
C LYS A 355 5.93 15.31 -14.66
N THR A 356 5.87 14.08 -14.15
CA THR A 356 6.82 13.54 -13.20
C THR A 356 7.59 12.34 -13.74
N VAL A 357 7.27 11.90 -14.96
CA VAL A 357 7.95 10.79 -15.62
C VAL A 357 8.58 11.24 -16.93
N HIS A 358 9.63 10.53 -17.30
CA HIS A 358 10.18 10.50 -18.66
C HIS A 358 10.11 9.06 -19.17
N TRP A 359 10.15 8.86 -20.49
CA TRP A 359 9.83 7.56 -21.08
C TRP A 359 10.92 7.11 -22.05
N GLY A 360 11.63 6.05 -21.67
CA GLY A 360 12.51 5.29 -22.54
C GLY A 360 13.94 5.80 -22.63
N TYR A 361 14.36 6.74 -21.79
CA TYR A 361 15.75 7.23 -21.85
C TYR A 361 16.25 7.81 -20.52
N PHE A 362 17.57 7.87 -20.34
CA PHE A 362 18.23 8.68 -19.30
C PHE A 362 18.98 9.83 -19.94
N SER A 363 18.97 10.99 -19.31
CA SER A 363 19.78 12.13 -19.76
C SER A 363 20.03 13.09 -18.61
N SER A 364 21.25 13.64 -18.56
CA SER A 364 21.63 14.70 -17.63
C SER A 364 20.94 16.05 -17.94
N LEU A 365 20.29 16.16 -19.10
CA LEU A 365 19.59 17.36 -19.54
C LEU A 365 18.13 17.43 -19.06
N ILE A 366 17.60 16.36 -18.47
CA ILE A 366 16.23 16.35 -17.95
C ILE A 366 16.19 17.21 -16.69
N LYS A 367 15.30 18.19 -16.66
CA LYS A 367 15.10 19.03 -15.47
C LYS A 367 14.62 18.16 -14.30
N PRO A 368 15.26 18.24 -13.12
CA PRO A 368 14.79 17.53 -11.94
C PRO A 368 13.37 17.94 -11.55
N ILE A 369 12.57 16.96 -11.16
CA ILE A 369 11.19 17.18 -10.68
C ILE A 369 11.15 17.54 -9.19
N LEU A 370 12.22 17.18 -8.46
CA LEU A 370 12.38 17.40 -7.03
C LEU A 370 13.88 17.51 -6.71
N SER A 371 14.21 18.27 -5.67
CA SER A 371 15.54 18.30 -5.05
C SER A 371 15.43 17.85 -3.60
N VAL A 372 16.30 16.93 -3.18
CA VAL A 372 16.34 16.35 -1.82
C VAL A 372 17.76 16.37 -1.26
N LYS A 373 17.88 16.23 0.06
CA LYS A 373 19.15 16.08 0.76
C LYS A 373 19.47 14.60 0.99
N SER A 374 20.74 14.31 1.23
CA SER A 374 21.15 13.01 1.76
C SER A 374 20.38 12.71 3.06
N GLY A 375 19.88 11.48 3.20
CA GLY A 375 19.08 11.02 4.34
C GLY A 375 17.56 11.23 4.18
N ASP A 376 17.11 12.07 3.24
CA ASP A 376 15.69 12.27 2.97
C ASP A 376 15.03 10.98 2.46
N SER A 377 13.73 10.85 2.76
CA SER A 377 12.92 9.71 2.33
C SER A 377 11.90 10.13 1.27
N LEU A 378 11.58 9.23 0.35
CA LEU A 378 10.67 9.48 -0.75
C LEU A 378 9.68 8.34 -0.90
N THR A 379 8.40 8.65 -1.07
CA THR A 379 7.43 7.72 -1.65
C THR A 379 7.30 8.07 -3.13
N ILE A 380 7.67 7.16 -4.02
CA ILE A 380 7.66 7.37 -5.47
C ILE A 380 6.71 6.35 -6.11
N GLU A 381 5.70 6.84 -6.81
CA GLU A 381 4.83 6.02 -7.65
C GLU A 381 5.52 5.74 -8.98
N THR A 382 5.41 4.52 -9.47
CA THR A 382 5.89 4.11 -10.79
C THR A 382 4.76 3.39 -11.54
N VAL A 383 4.82 3.46 -12.86
CA VAL A 383 3.81 2.89 -13.75
C VAL A 383 4.52 2.01 -14.75
N THR A 384 4.02 0.80 -14.99
CA THR A 384 4.57 -0.07 -16.03
C THR A 384 4.23 0.45 -17.43
N GLN A 385 5.17 0.38 -18.37
CA GLN A 385 4.95 0.68 -19.78
C GLN A 385 3.92 -0.25 -20.46
N HIS A 386 3.63 -1.41 -19.86
CA HIS A 386 2.68 -2.40 -20.36
C HIS A 386 1.24 -2.17 -19.89
N ALA A 387 0.93 -1.07 -19.19
CA ALA A 387 -0.42 -0.84 -18.66
C ALA A 387 -1.51 -0.82 -19.74
N TYR A 388 -1.20 -0.42 -20.98
CA TYR A 388 -2.19 -0.42 -22.07
C TYR A 388 -2.45 -1.82 -22.67
N ASP A 389 -1.71 -2.85 -22.25
CA ASP A 389 -2.03 -4.23 -22.62
C ASP A 389 -3.41 -4.67 -22.10
N ASP A 390 -3.89 -4.02 -21.03
CA ASP A 390 -5.30 -4.07 -20.59
C ASP A 390 -5.71 -2.74 -19.93
N TYR A 391 -6.20 -1.81 -20.77
CA TYR A 391 -6.67 -0.48 -20.34
C TYR A 391 -7.69 -0.56 -19.18
N GLU A 392 -8.64 -1.49 -19.24
CA GLU A 392 -9.72 -1.62 -18.25
C GLU A 392 -9.17 -1.92 -16.84
N ARG A 393 -8.09 -2.70 -16.75
CA ARG A 393 -7.50 -3.15 -15.48
C ARG A 393 -6.43 -2.22 -14.94
N MET A 394 -5.60 -1.68 -15.82
CA MET A 394 -4.36 -1.01 -15.41
C MET A 394 -4.37 0.50 -15.65
N ILE A 395 -5.38 1.06 -16.34
CA ILE A 395 -5.45 2.51 -16.66
C ILE A 395 -6.79 3.12 -16.27
N GLU A 396 -7.92 2.51 -16.62
CA GLU A 396 -9.25 3.12 -16.49
C GLU A 396 -9.55 3.60 -15.06
N GLY A 397 -9.84 4.89 -14.92
CA GLY A 397 -10.14 5.53 -13.64
C GLY A 397 -8.90 5.96 -12.83
N ASP A 398 -7.69 5.62 -13.28
CA ASP A 398 -6.44 6.03 -12.65
C ASP A 398 -5.92 7.31 -13.31
N ALA A 399 -6.22 8.47 -12.72
CA ALA A 399 -5.84 9.77 -13.27
C ALA A 399 -4.32 9.94 -13.52
N GLY A 400 -3.46 9.29 -12.72
CA GLY A 400 -2.02 9.34 -12.90
C GLY A 400 -1.61 8.59 -14.17
N THR A 401 -2.04 7.34 -14.27
CA THR A 401 -1.77 6.47 -15.42
C THR A 401 -2.45 6.97 -16.69
N GLU A 402 -3.70 7.43 -16.63
CA GLU A 402 -4.40 8.07 -17.74
C GLU A 402 -3.64 9.29 -18.25
N SER A 403 -3.05 10.11 -17.36
CA SER A 403 -2.27 11.26 -17.78
C SER A 403 -1.03 10.87 -18.58
N ILE A 404 -0.36 9.77 -18.20
CA ILE A 404 0.86 9.26 -18.85
C ILE A 404 0.54 8.65 -20.22
N PHE A 405 -0.51 7.82 -20.26
CA PHE A 405 -0.89 7.05 -21.44
C PHE A 405 -1.84 7.80 -22.38
N PHE A 406 -2.27 9.01 -22.04
CA PHE A 406 -3.16 9.79 -22.89
C PHE A 406 -2.58 9.91 -24.31
N TRP A 407 -3.33 9.35 -25.26
CA TRP A 407 -3.01 9.35 -26.68
C TRP A 407 -4.31 9.32 -27.47
N ASP A 408 -4.57 10.39 -28.21
CA ASP A 408 -5.65 10.48 -29.18
C ASP A 408 -5.08 10.78 -30.58
N LYS A 409 -5.95 10.95 -31.56
CA LYS A 409 -5.56 11.24 -32.95
C LYS A 409 -4.82 12.56 -33.15
N ASP A 410 -4.91 13.49 -32.21
CA ASP A 410 -4.40 14.85 -32.34
C ASP A 410 -3.15 15.08 -31.48
N LYS A 411 -3.02 14.38 -30.34
CA LYS A 411 -1.87 14.51 -29.43
C LYS A 411 -1.62 13.27 -28.57
N LYS A 412 -0.38 13.20 -28.08
CA LYS A 412 0.10 12.24 -27.08
C LYS A 412 0.69 13.02 -25.90
N ALA A 413 0.31 12.69 -24.66
CA ALA A 413 0.74 13.47 -23.49
C ALA A 413 2.25 13.42 -23.26
N ILE A 414 2.83 12.22 -23.43
CA ILE A 414 4.28 12.02 -23.47
C ILE A 414 4.65 11.57 -24.87
N ASP A 415 5.10 12.53 -25.68
CA ASP A 415 5.34 12.27 -27.09
C ASP A 415 6.59 11.40 -27.33
N ARG A 416 7.73 11.81 -26.77
CA ARG A 416 8.97 11.03 -26.82
C ARG A 416 8.83 9.75 -25.98
N ARG A 417 8.99 8.60 -26.62
CA ARG A 417 9.18 7.30 -25.96
C ARG A 417 10.41 6.61 -26.56
N GLY A 418 11.52 6.68 -25.83
CA GLY A 418 12.83 6.20 -26.28
C GLY A 418 13.86 7.30 -26.54
N ALA A 419 15.12 6.90 -26.64
CA ALA A 419 16.29 7.73 -26.91
C ALA A 419 16.47 8.08 -28.41
N GLY A 420 15.66 7.52 -29.30
CA GLY A 420 15.75 7.75 -30.74
C GLY A 420 15.36 9.17 -31.22
N PRO A 421 15.36 9.39 -32.54
CA PRO A 421 14.95 10.66 -33.15
C PRO A 421 13.50 11.04 -32.81
N LEU A 422 13.23 12.34 -32.66
CA LEU A 422 11.87 12.84 -32.37
C LEU A 422 10.96 12.82 -33.59
N ASP A 423 11.53 12.88 -34.79
CA ASP A 423 10.80 12.92 -36.05
C ASP A 423 10.48 11.53 -36.63
N ALA A 424 10.79 10.47 -35.88
CA ALA A 424 10.63 9.08 -36.31
C ALA A 424 11.26 8.79 -37.68
N SER A 425 12.45 9.34 -37.93
CA SER A 425 13.14 9.29 -39.22
C SER A 425 13.77 7.94 -39.61
N ILE A 426 13.79 6.94 -38.72
CA ILE A 426 14.42 5.64 -38.97
C ILE A 426 13.36 4.58 -39.31
N PHE A 427 12.39 4.34 -38.44
CA PHE A 427 11.34 3.33 -38.61
C PHE A 427 9.93 3.90 -38.76
N GLY A 428 9.71 5.19 -38.46
CA GLY A 428 8.38 5.80 -38.57
C GLY A 428 7.39 5.39 -37.47
N ARG A 429 7.88 4.87 -36.34
CA ARG A 429 7.06 4.34 -35.22
C ARG A 429 6.47 5.41 -34.30
N GLY A 430 7.00 6.62 -34.35
CA GLY A 430 6.70 7.72 -33.43
C GLY A 430 7.95 8.28 -32.74
N ALA A 431 7.81 9.42 -32.07
CA ALA A 431 8.93 10.12 -31.45
C ALA A 431 9.70 9.23 -30.44
N GLY A 432 11.02 9.21 -30.56
CA GLY A 432 11.91 8.33 -29.77
C GLY A 432 12.04 6.91 -30.31
N GLU A 433 11.17 6.52 -31.25
CA GLU A 433 11.15 5.22 -31.96
C GLU A 433 11.10 3.94 -31.11
N GLY A 434 10.83 4.07 -29.80
CA GLY A 434 10.86 2.93 -28.90
C GLY A 434 12.28 2.41 -28.62
N PHE A 435 13.33 3.19 -28.89
CA PHE A 435 14.69 2.87 -28.45
C PHE A 435 14.82 3.14 -26.95
N GLY A 436 14.28 2.22 -26.17
CA GLY A 436 14.04 2.34 -24.75
C GLY A 436 12.56 2.50 -24.46
N VAL A 437 12.09 1.72 -23.49
CA VAL A 437 10.65 1.46 -23.31
C VAL A 437 10.12 1.77 -21.92
N HIS A 438 10.99 2.01 -20.94
CA HIS A 438 10.59 2.11 -19.54
C HIS A 438 10.04 3.49 -19.19
N ILE A 439 8.95 3.54 -18.43
CA ILE A 439 8.48 4.78 -17.79
C ILE A 439 9.29 4.97 -16.51
N CYS A 440 9.97 6.10 -16.39
CA CYS A 440 10.87 6.41 -15.30
C CYS A 440 10.38 7.66 -14.55
N THR A 441 9.98 7.51 -13.28
CA THR A 441 9.65 8.63 -12.40
C THR A 441 10.94 9.31 -11.94
N GLY A 442 11.06 10.62 -12.19
CA GLY A 442 12.28 11.40 -11.92
C GLY A 442 12.61 12.40 -13.04
N PRO A 443 13.86 12.91 -13.09
CA PRO A 443 14.93 12.65 -12.12
C PRO A 443 14.75 13.45 -10.82
N ILE A 444 15.24 12.86 -9.73
CA ILE A 444 15.37 13.48 -8.41
C ILE A 444 16.81 13.97 -8.27
N TYR A 445 16.98 15.25 -7.98
CA TYR A 445 18.29 15.85 -7.73
C TYR A 445 18.67 15.66 -6.26
N VAL A 446 19.82 15.05 -5.99
CA VAL A 446 20.39 14.89 -4.64
C VAL A 446 21.40 16.00 -4.41
N GLN A 447 21.15 16.84 -3.42
CA GLN A 447 22.01 17.98 -3.08
C GLN A 447 23.43 17.50 -2.76
N ASP A 448 24.40 18.28 -3.22
CA ASP A 448 25.84 18.07 -3.03
C ASP A 448 26.41 16.80 -3.69
N ALA A 449 25.62 16.05 -4.47
CA ALA A 449 26.12 14.89 -5.21
C ALA A 449 26.99 15.34 -6.38
N GLU A 450 28.21 14.82 -6.45
CA GLU A 450 29.21 15.17 -7.47
C GLU A 450 29.77 13.91 -8.15
N PRO A 451 30.29 14.02 -9.39
CA PRO A 451 30.92 12.89 -10.07
C PRO A 451 32.02 12.22 -9.22
N GLY A 452 31.90 10.91 -9.04
CA GLY A 452 32.79 10.09 -8.22
C GLY A 452 32.30 9.81 -6.79
N ASP A 453 31.21 10.44 -6.36
CA ASP A 453 30.48 10.02 -5.16
C ASP A 453 29.71 8.70 -5.43
N VAL A 454 29.14 8.12 -4.36
CA VAL A 454 28.24 6.96 -4.44
C VAL A 454 26.88 7.33 -3.86
N LEU A 455 25.81 7.07 -4.60
CA LEU A 455 24.45 7.19 -4.11
C LEU A 455 23.97 5.82 -3.61
N GLU A 456 23.69 5.71 -2.32
CA GLU A 456 22.98 4.59 -1.71
C GLU A 456 21.47 4.84 -1.78
N ILE A 457 20.76 3.88 -2.35
CA ILE A 457 19.31 3.86 -2.49
C ILE A 457 18.78 2.72 -1.63
N ARG A 458 18.19 3.06 -0.48
CA ARG A 458 17.55 2.07 0.40
C ARG A 458 16.10 1.90 -0.01
N ILE A 459 15.70 0.69 -0.35
CA ILE A 459 14.32 0.37 -0.71
C ILE A 459 13.59 -0.06 0.56
N LEU A 460 12.85 0.86 1.18
CA LEU A 460 12.23 0.67 2.49
C LEU A 460 10.93 -0.12 2.43
N ASP A 461 10.17 0.04 1.35
CA ASP A 461 8.86 -0.60 1.16
C ASP A 461 8.51 -0.63 -0.32
N VAL A 462 7.74 -1.62 -0.75
CA VAL A 462 7.27 -1.77 -2.13
C VAL A 462 5.84 -2.30 -2.11
N MET A 463 4.94 -1.64 -2.84
CA MET A 463 3.52 -1.98 -2.85
C MET A 463 2.98 -1.97 -4.29
N PRO A 464 2.24 -3.00 -4.72
CA PRO A 464 1.48 -2.94 -5.98
C PRO A 464 0.51 -1.77 -5.99
N ARG A 465 0.42 -1.10 -7.14
CA ARG A 465 -0.57 -0.04 -7.39
C ARG A 465 -1.93 -0.69 -7.65
N PRO A 466 -2.97 -0.40 -6.85
CA PRO A 466 -4.30 -0.98 -7.07
C PRO A 466 -4.92 -0.48 -8.37
N ALA A 467 -5.74 -1.32 -9.00
CA ALA A 467 -6.62 -0.93 -10.08
C ALA A 467 -7.61 0.15 -9.59
N ALA A 468 -7.72 1.24 -10.35
CA ALA A 468 -8.66 2.30 -10.03
C ALA A 468 -10.09 2.00 -10.54
N ASN A 469 -10.22 1.09 -11.51
CA ASN A 469 -11.50 0.66 -12.01
C ASN A 469 -12.33 -0.01 -10.89
N PRO A 470 -13.54 0.50 -10.58
CA PRO A 470 -14.39 -0.04 -9.50
C PRO A 470 -14.71 -1.54 -9.63
N LYS A 471 -14.63 -2.10 -10.84
CA LYS A 471 -14.83 -3.54 -11.09
C LYS A 471 -13.76 -4.42 -10.44
N TYR A 472 -12.57 -3.89 -10.20
CA TYR A 472 -11.42 -4.62 -9.68
C TYR A 472 -10.87 -3.99 -8.39
N LEU A 473 -11.75 -3.38 -7.59
CA LEU A 473 -11.35 -2.65 -6.38
C LEU A 473 -10.49 -3.54 -5.45
N GLY A 474 -9.31 -3.04 -5.09
CA GLY A 474 -8.37 -3.73 -4.21
C GLY A 474 -7.48 -4.75 -4.90
N GLN A 475 -7.68 -5.02 -6.20
CA GLN A 475 -6.81 -5.89 -6.99
C GLN A 475 -5.71 -5.07 -7.66
N SER A 476 -4.58 -5.69 -7.94
CA SER A 476 -3.53 -5.14 -8.80
C SER A 476 -3.29 -6.09 -9.96
N PHE A 477 -2.91 -5.55 -11.11
CA PHE A 477 -2.64 -6.34 -12.30
C PHE A 477 -1.29 -6.00 -12.90
N GLY A 478 -0.74 -6.98 -13.59
CA GLY A 478 0.42 -6.78 -14.44
C GLY A 478 0.30 -7.53 -15.75
N SER A 479 1.16 -7.17 -16.69
CA SER A 479 1.32 -7.84 -17.97
C SER A 479 2.61 -8.66 -17.99
N ASN A 480 2.66 -9.73 -18.76
CA ASN A 480 3.88 -10.39 -19.14
C ASN A 480 3.83 -10.59 -20.64
N ALA A 481 4.63 -9.83 -21.36
CA ALA A 481 4.72 -9.90 -22.82
C ALA A 481 5.89 -10.79 -23.22
N ALA A 482 5.58 -11.99 -23.69
CA ALA A 482 6.53 -12.81 -24.42
C ALA A 482 6.76 -12.19 -25.80
N SER A 483 7.90 -11.53 -25.97
CA SER A 483 8.13 -10.52 -26.99
C SER A 483 9.15 -10.92 -28.04
N TRP A 484 9.26 -10.12 -29.11
CA TRP A 484 10.22 -10.35 -30.20
C TRP A 484 11.70 -10.19 -29.79
N TRP A 485 11.97 -9.46 -28.71
CA TRP A 485 13.32 -9.33 -28.14
C TRP A 485 13.63 -10.41 -27.08
N GLY A 486 12.64 -11.20 -26.67
CA GLY A 486 12.82 -12.27 -25.70
C GLY A 486 13.74 -13.38 -26.22
N PHE A 487 14.56 -13.94 -25.33
CA PHE A 487 15.52 -14.99 -25.67
C PHE A 487 14.87 -16.22 -26.34
N HIS A 488 13.63 -16.51 -25.99
CA HIS A 488 12.84 -17.63 -26.52
C HIS A 488 12.29 -17.46 -27.95
N TYR A 489 12.29 -16.25 -28.52
CA TYR A 489 11.39 -15.87 -29.63
C TYR A 489 11.55 -16.72 -30.88
N HIS A 490 12.77 -17.19 -31.17
CA HIS A 490 13.08 -18.02 -32.33
C HIS A 490 13.03 -19.54 -32.05
N ASP A 491 12.76 -19.95 -30.81
CA ASP A 491 12.79 -21.35 -30.36
C ASP A 491 11.39 -21.94 -30.10
N LEU A 492 10.34 -21.26 -30.56
CA LEU A 492 8.96 -21.71 -30.40
C LEU A 492 8.73 -23.06 -31.10
N LEU A 493 7.92 -23.94 -30.50
CA LEU A 493 7.60 -25.27 -31.06
C LEU A 493 6.28 -25.34 -31.82
N THR A 494 5.31 -24.48 -31.51
CA THR A 494 3.97 -24.48 -32.10
C THR A 494 3.73 -23.31 -33.04
N GLU A 495 2.86 -23.46 -34.04
CA GLU A 495 2.45 -22.37 -34.93
C GLU A 495 1.45 -21.39 -34.28
N PRO A 496 1.40 -20.13 -34.74
CA PRO A 496 2.31 -19.51 -35.71
C PRO A 496 3.69 -19.22 -35.08
N LYS A 497 4.76 -19.35 -35.87
CA LYS A 497 6.13 -18.94 -35.51
C LYS A 497 6.68 -17.90 -36.49
N PRO A 498 7.37 -16.85 -35.99
CA PRO A 498 7.40 -16.41 -34.60
C PRO A 498 6.05 -15.77 -34.18
N ARG A 499 5.86 -15.50 -32.89
CA ARG A 499 4.69 -14.75 -32.38
C ARG A 499 5.00 -14.13 -31.02
N GLU A 500 4.25 -13.11 -30.67
CA GLU A 500 4.26 -12.50 -29.34
C GLU A 500 2.98 -12.86 -28.58
N VAL A 501 3.09 -13.00 -27.26
CA VAL A 501 1.98 -13.40 -26.39
C VAL A 501 1.98 -12.54 -25.14
N VAL A 502 0.89 -11.83 -24.91
CA VAL A 502 0.65 -11.07 -23.68
C VAL A 502 -0.16 -11.92 -22.71
N THR A 503 0.31 -12.06 -21.48
CA THR A 503 -0.39 -12.74 -20.39
C THR A 503 -0.67 -11.76 -19.26
N ILE A 504 -1.94 -11.55 -18.93
CA ILE A 504 -2.35 -10.68 -17.83
C ILE A 504 -2.36 -11.48 -16.53
N TYR A 505 -1.78 -10.92 -15.48
CA TYR A 505 -1.72 -11.48 -14.13
C TYR A 505 -2.48 -10.59 -13.14
N GLU A 506 -3.18 -11.23 -12.21
CA GLU A 506 -3.71 -10.63 -10.99
C GLU A 506 -2.70 -10.87 -9.86
N ILE A 507 -2.40 -9.83 -9.09
CA ILE A 507 -1.48 -9.87 -7.95
C ILE A 507 -2.30 -10.02 -6.68
N LEU A 508 -2.16 -11.16 -6.01
CA LEU A 508 -2.89 -11.51 -4.80
C LEU A 508 -2.07 -11.14 -3.57
N ASP A 509 -2.71 -10.48 -2.61
CA ASP A 509 -2.08 -10.03 -1.36
C ASP A 509 -1.73 -11.19 -0.41
N ALA A 510 -1.23 -10.85 0.78
CA ALA A 510 -0.81 -11.82 1.80
C ALA A 510 -1.96 -12.72 2.29
N ASP A 511 -3.18 -12.20 2.35
CA ASP A 511 -4.38 -12.95 2.76
C ASP A 511 -4.78 -14.00 1.70
N HIS A 512 -4.27 -13.83 0.47
CA HIS A 512 -4.50 -14.69 -0.68
C HIS A 512 -3.22 -15.41 -1.16
N GLY A 513 -2.19 -15.49 -0.30
CA GLY A 513 -1.01 -16.34 -0.51
C GLY A 513 0.21 -15.65 -1.11
N ASN A 514 0.23 -14.31 -1.20
CA ASN A 514 1.34 -13.49 -1.72
C ASN A 514 1.88 -14.01 -3.06
N CYS A 515 0.97 -14.17 -4.02
CA CYS A 515 1.25 -14.83 -5.29
C CYS A 515 0.53 -14.14 -6.46
N ALA A 516 1.02 -14.36 -7.67
CA ALA A 516 0.37 -13.92 -8.89
C ALA A 516 -0.34 -15.09 -9.55
N LYS A 517 -1.51 -14.80 -10.14
CA LYS A 517 -2.34 -15.76 -10.87
C LYS A 517 -2.63 -15.21 -12.26
N ALA A 518 -2.46 -16.04 -13.29
CA ALA A 518 -2.80 -15.64 -14.65
C ALA A 518 -4.33 -15.51 -14.81
N VAL A 519 -4.75 -14.42 -15.45
CA VAL A 519 -6.16 -14.10 -15.74
C VAL A 519 -6.52 -14.65 -17.12
N TYR A 520 -5.79 -14.20 -18.14
CA TYR A 520 -5.89 -14.66 -19.52
C TYR A 520 -4.59 -14.38 -20.26
N ASN A 521 -4.40 -14.99 -21.43
CA ASN A 521 -3.43 -14.52 -22.40
C ASN A 521 -4.05 -14.26 -23.77
N PHE A 522 -3.35 -13.51 -24.61
CA PHE A 522 -3.69 -13.33 -26.01
C PHE A 522 -2.41 -13.26 -26.85
N ARG A 523 -2.52 -13.64 -28.12
CA ARG A 523 -1.44 -13.38 -29.09
C ARG A 523 -1.56 -11.95 -29.58
N TRP A 524 -0.43 -11.25 -29.65
CA TRP A 524 -0.40 -9.93 -30.27
C TRP A 524 -0.92 -10.04 -31.72
N THR A 525 -1.78 -9.11 -32.09
CA THR A 525 -2.22 -8.89 -33.47
C THR A 525 -1.84 -7.46 -33.85
N PRO A 526 -1.70 -7.13 -35.15
CA PRO A 526 -1.31 -5.79 -35.56
C PRO A 526 -2.23 -4.72 -34.94
N GLN A 527 -1.63 -3.83 -34.15
CA GLN A 527 -2.34 -2.72 -33.51
C GLN A 527 -2.13 -1.45 -34.33
N ILE A 528 -3.15 -0.59 -34.38
CA ILE A 528 -3.06 0.71 -35.05
C ILE A 528 -3.11 1.75 -33.96
N ASP A 529 -2.04 2.53 -33.83
CA ASP A 529 -2.00 3.60 -32.84
C ASP A 529 -2.98 4.74 -33.21
N PRO A 530 -3.30 5.66 -32.28
CA PRO A 530 -4.20 6.77 -32.56
C PRO A 530 -3.74 7.70 -33.70
N PHE A 531 -2.45 7.72 -34.05
CA PHE A 531 -1.91 8.49 -35.18
C PHE A 531 -1.97 7.73 -36.51
N GLY A 532 -2.40 6.47 -36.50
CA GLY A 532 -2.57 5.63 -37.69
C GLY A 532 -1.37 4.78 -38.05
N VAL A 533 -0.33 4.70 -37.19
CA VAL A 533 0.83 3.83 -37.40
C VAL A 533 0.45 2.40 -37.04
N VAL A 534 0.83 1.43 -37.87
CA VAL A 534 0.58 0.01 -37.65
C VAL A 534 1.78 -0.63 -36.97
N HIS A 535 1.54 -1.32 -35.87
CA HIS A 535 2.52 -2.03 -35.06
C HIS A 535 2.29 -3.55 -35.21
N GLU A 536 3.01 -4.16 -36.15
CA GLU A 536 2.95 -5.60 -36.44
C GLU A 536 3.44 -6.45 -35.26
N THR A 537 4.41 -5.91 -34.52
CA THR A 537 4.96 -6.45 -33.27
C THR A 537 4.89 -5.40 -32.17
N ILE A 538 5.23 -5.76 -30.94
CA ILE A 538 5.39 -4.81 -29.82
C ILE A 538 6.68 -3.99 -30.06
N ASP A 539 6.64 -3.01 -30.96
CA ASP A 539 7.83 -2.27 -31.41
C ASP A 539 7.85 -0.79 -30.97
N TYR A 540 6.78 -0.34 -30.32
CA TYR A 540 6.68 0.97 -29.70
C TYR A 540 5.91 0.85 -28.36
N PRO A 541 6.43 1.43 -27.26
CA PRO A 541 5.84 1.22 -25.94
C PRO A 541 4.52 1.97 -25.77
N GLY A 542 3.58 1.38 -25.03
CA GLY A 542 2.31 2.00 -24.66
C GLY A 542 1.36 2.28 -25.81
N VAL A 543 1.43 1.48 -26.88
CA VAL A 543 0.43 1.46 -27.95
C VAL A 543 -0.89 0.93 -27.40
N PRO A 544 -2.03 1.61 -27.63
CA PRO A 544 -3.33 1.10 -27.23
C PRO A 544 -3.68 -0.23 -27.87
N VAL A 545 -3.90 -1.28 -27.07
CA VAL A 545 -4.36 -2.57 -27.58
C VAL A 545 -5.87 -2.53 -27.81
N ASP A 546 -6.28 -2.77 -29.05
CA ASP A 546 -7.67 -2.94 -29.44
C ASP A 546 -8.14 -4.35 -29.05
N HIS A 547 -8.91 -4.42 -27.96
CA HIS A 547 -9.40 -5.68 -27.42
C HIS A 547 -10.39 -6.42 -28.34
N ASP A 548 -10.95 -5.75 -29.37
CA ASP A 548 -11.82 -6.39 -30.37
C ASP A 548 -11.01 -7.15 -31.44
N LYS A 549 -9.70 -6.86 -31.57
CA LYS A 549 -8.79 -7.48 -32.54
C LYS A 549 -7.98 -8.64 -31.96
N ILE A 550 -8.12 -8.94 -30.69
CA ILE A 550 -7.40 -10.02 -30.00
C ILE A 550 -8.36 -11.13 -29.58
N VAL A 551 -7.83 -12.34 -29.40
CA VAL A 551 -8.59 -13.47 -28.85
C VAL A 551 -8.02 -13.80 -27.48
N LYS A 552 -8.81 -13.52 -26.44
CA LYS A 552 -8.45 -13.81 -25.05
C LYS A 552 -8.68 -15.29 -24.74
N ASN A 553 -7.65 -15.96 -24.25
CA ASN A 553 -7.70 -17.32 -23.76
C ASN A 553 -7.61 -17.31 -22.23
N TYR A 554 -8.72 -17.64 -21.58
CA TYR A 554 -8.84 -17.75 -20.12
C TYR A 554 -8.41 -19.14 -19.63
N ASP A 555 -8.38 -19.34 -18.30
CA ASP A 555 -7.95 -20.61 -17.68
C ASP A 555 -6.48 -21.01 -17.97
N VAL A 556 -5.67 -20.05 -18.39
CA VAL A 556 -4.23 -20.23 -18.57
C VAL A 556 -3.54 -20.38 -17.22
N LEU A 557 -2.55 -21.26 -17.13
CA LEU A 557 -1.77 -21.52 -15.90
C LEU A 557 -2.66 -21.77 -14.65
N LYS A 558 -3.86 -22.35 -14.83
CA LYS A 558 -4.93 -22.44 -13.81
C LYS A 558 -4.48 -22.93 -12.42
N SER A 559 -3.60 -23.92 -12.41
CA SER A 559 -3.09 -24.57 -11.20
C SER A 559 -1.76 -24.00 -10.70
N VAL A 560 -1.22 -22.98 -11.36
CA VAL A 560 0.06 -22.35 -11.01
C VAL A 560 -0.21 -21.16 -10.09
N ARG A 561 0.66 -20.99 -9.10
CA ARG A 561 0.74 -19.80 -8.23
C ARG A 561 2.18 -19.33 -8.27
N ILE A 562 2.39 -18.11 -8.74
CA ILE A 562 3.73 -17.56 -8.93
C ILE A 562 4.07 -16.75 -7.68
N PRO A 563 5.16 -17.06 -6.94
CA PRO A 563 5.56 -16.24 -5.81
C PRO A 563 5.79 -14.79 -6.26
N VAL A 564 5.20 -13.83 -5.55
CA VAL A 564 5.39 -12.41 -5.83
C VAL A 564 6.74 -11.96 -5.26
N ARG A 565 7.49 -11.21 -6.06
CA ARG A 565 8.83 -10.68 -5.75
C ARG A 565 8.86 -9.22 -6.22
N PRO A 566 8.17 -8.28 -5.55
CA PRO A 566 8.02 -6.93 -6.06
C PRO A 566 9.36 -6.22 -6.11
N HIS A 567 9.77 -5.70 -7.25
CA HIS A 567 11.05 -5.00 -7.41
C HIS A 567 10.95 -3.96 -8.52
N PHE A 568 11.98 -3.13 -8.62
CA PHE A 568 12.15 -2.17 -9.70
C PHE A 568 13.24 -2.70 -10.64
N GLY A 569 12.87 -2.99 -11.90
CA GLY A 569 13.82 -3.32 -12.97
C GLY A 569 14.77 -2.16 -13.21
N VAL A 570 14.22 -0.94 -13.24
CA VAL A 570 14.97 0.30 -13.42
C VAL A 570 15.22 1.05 -12.11
N LEU A 571 16.49 1.14 -11.72
CA LEU A 571 17.02 2.07 -10.72
C LEU A 571 18.29 2.71 -11.29
N ALA A 572 18.27 4.02 -11.55
CA ALA A 572 19.32 4.67 -12.31
C ALA A 572 19.71 6.04 -11.75
N VAL A 573 21.00 6.36 -11.84
CA VAL A 573 21.50 7.74 -11.84
C VAL A 573 21.83 8.14 -13.27
N ALA A 574 21.74 9.43 -13.61
CA ALA A 574 22.01 9.84 -15.00
C ALA A 574 23.50 9.66 -15.35
N PRO A 575 23.82 9.03 -16.48
CA PRO A 575 25.20 8.93 -16.95
C PRO A 575 25.71 10.29 -17.46
N ALA A 576 27.03 10.48 -17.41
CA ALA A 576 27.71 11.62 -18.01
C ALA A 576 27.81 11.46 -19.53
N HIS A 577 26.67 11.60 -20.22
CA HIS A 577 26.57 11.50 -21.67
C HIS A 577 25.76 12.67 -22.25
N ALA A 578 26.14 13.14 -23.44
CA ALA A 578 25.51 14.30 -24.08
C ALA A 578 24.15 13.95 -24.69
N ASP A 579 24.07 12.79 -25.35
CA ASP A 579 22.84 12.30 -25.94
C ASP A 579 21.99 11.51 -24.94
N PRO A 580 20.66 11.46 -25.13
CA PRO A 580 19.79 10.51 -24.44
C PRO A 580 20.33 9.07 -24.53
N ILE A 581 20.30 8.37 -23.41
CA ILE A 581 20.72 6.97 -23.29
C ILE A 581 19.49 6.09 -23.24
N ASP A 582 19.40 5.10 -24.14
CA ASP A 582 18.39 4.05 -24.17
C ASP A 582 18.22 3.43 -22.77
N SER A 583 16.97 3.41 -22.28
CA SER A 583 16.66 2.86 -20.96
C SER A 583 16.80 1.34 -20.85
N VAL A 584 16.90 0.61 -21.98
CA VAL A 584 16.92 -0.86 -22.00
C VAL A 584 18.25 -1.44 -21.51
N PRO A 585 19.44 -1.07 -22.02
CA PRO A 585 20.66 -1.72 -21.57
C PRO A 585 21.11 -1.24 -20.18
N PRO A 586 21.25 -2.12 -19.16
CA PRO A 586 21.90 -1.74 -17.92
C PRO A 586 23.38 -1.42 -18.13
N SER A 587 23.96 -0.66 -17.19
CA SER A 587 25.37 -0.31 -17.23
C SER A 587 25.87 0.10 -15.83
N PHE A 588 27.04 0.72 -15.76
CA PHE A 588 27.65 1.21 -14.52
C PHE A 588 26.72 2.11 -13.69
N PHE A 589 25.85 2.88 -14.35
CA PHE A 589 24.93 3.84 -13.74
C PHE A 589 23.64 3.20 -13.17
N GLY A 590 23.54 1.87 -13.16
CA GLY A 590 22.30 1.15 -12.90
C GLY A 590 21.53 0.96 -14.20
N GLY A 591 20.34 1.55 -14.28
CA GLY A 591 19.44 1.36 -15.42
C GLY A 591 18.59 0.11 -15.24
N ASN A 592 18.32 -0.61 -16.33
CA ASN A 592 17.44 -1.78 -16.31
C ASN A 592 18.14 -3.06 -15.83
N LEU A 593 18.29 -3.16 -14.51
CA LEU A 593 19.06 -4.22 -13.87
C LEU A 593 18.36 -5.58 -13.95
N ASP A 594 17.02 -5.58 -13.83
CA ASP A 594 16.15 -6.76 -13.77
C ASP A 594 16.64 -7.83 -12.82
N ASN A 595 17.03 -7.37 -11.64
CA ASN A 595 17.37 -8.24 -10.54
C ASN A 595 16.23 -8.21 -9.54
N TRP A 596 15.48 -9.31 -9.43
CA TRP A 596 14.32 -9.39 -8.55
C TRP A 596 14.63 -9.14 -7.07
N ARG A 597 15.91 -9.17 -6.70
CA ARG A 597 16.42 -8.87 -5.36
C ARG A 597 16.49 -7.37 -5.06
N ALA A 598 16.29 -6.48 -6.05
CA ALA A 598 16.15 -5.02 -5.86
C ALA A 598 14.76 -4.68 -5.29
N THR A 599 14.47 -5.22 -4.10
CA THR A 599 13.17 -5.22 -3.43
C THR A 599 13.26 -4.56 -2.06
N LYS A 600 12.15 -4.54 -1.32
CA LYS A 600 12.06 -4.11 0.07
C LYS A 600 13.19 -4.72 0.91
N GLY A 601 13.87 -3.88 1.68
CA GLY A 601 14.99 -4.23 2.54
C GLY A 601 16.35 -4.21 1.84
N ALA A 602 16.40 -4.10 0.51
CA ALA A 602 17.65 -4.01 -0.23
C ALA A 602 18.20 -2.58 -0.27
N ARG A 603 19.53 -2.48 -0.42
CA ARG A 603 20.29 -1.25 -0.60
C ARG A 603 21.08 -1.35 -1.89
N LEU A 604 20.85 -0.42 -2.81
CA LEU A 604 21.58 -0.34 -4.07
C LEU A 604 22.55 0.82 -4.03
N TYR A 605 23.81 0.57 -4.37
CA TYR A 605 24.85 1.59 -4.45
C TYR A 605 25.18 1.85 -5.91
N LEU A 606 25.02 3.10 -6.35
CA LEU A 606 25.28 3.54 -7.72
C LEU A 606 26.36 4.63 -7.76
N PRO A 607 27.33 4.55 -8.68
CA PRO A 607 28.34 5.59 -8.86
C PRO A 607 27.73 6.85 -9.50
N VAL A 608 27.91 8.00 -8.84
CA VAL A 608 27.45 9.30 -9.33
C VAL A 608 28.35 9.74 -10.49
N ALA A 609 27.76 10.01 -11.66
CA ALA A 609 28.48 10.43 -12.86
C ALA A 609 28.30 11.91 -13.20
N VAL A 610 27.22 12.52 -12.72
CA VAL A 610 26.84 13.92 -12.98
C VAL A 610 26.43 14.59 -11.69
N GLU A 611 26.51 15.93 -11.68
CA GLU A 611 26.04 16.73 -10.56
C GLU A 611 24.57 16.40 -10.23
N GLY A 612 24.29 16.24 -8.94
CA GLY A 612 22.96 15.94 -8.44
C GLY A 612 22.53 14.49 -8.57
N ALA A 613 23.36 13.61 -9.15
CA ALA A 613 23.09 12.21 -9.49
C ALA A 613 21.92 11.95 -10.46
N LEU A 614 20.83 12.72 -10.36
CA LEU A 614 19.62 12.66 -11.18
C LEU A 614 18.97 11.26 -11.14
N PHE A 615 18.61 10.83 -9.94
CA PHE A 615 18.04 9.52 -9.67
C PHE A 615 16.66 9.36 -10.32
N SER A 616 16.45 8.29 -11.08
CA SER A 616 15.16 7.89 -11.63
C SER A 616 14.86 6.43 -11.29
N VAL A 617 13.59 6.11 -11.10
CA VAL A 617 13.11 4.75 -10.82
C VAL A 617 11.93 4.43 -11.72
N GLY A 618 11.87 3.21 -12.23
CA GLY A 618 10.87 2.80 -13.21
C GLY A 618 10.80 1.29 -13.31
N ASP A 619 10.18 0.84 -14.40
CA ASP A 619 10.05 -0.58 -14.76
C ASP A 619 9.64 -1.49 -13.58
N PRO A 620 8.47 -1.24 -12.99
CA PRO A 620 8.07 -1.93 -11.78
C PRO A 620 7.55 -3.34 -12.09
N HIS A 621 8.05 -4.33 -11.35
CA HIS A 621 7.76 -5.75 -11.56
C HIS A 621 7.13 -6.39 -10.33
N ALA A 622 5.99 -7.05 -10.48
CA ALA A 622 5.40 -7.84 -9.40
C ALA A 622 6.20 -9.13 -9.14
N SER A 623 6.77 -9.75 -10.18
CA SER A 623 7.67 -10.89 -10.03
C SER A 623 8.47 -11.15 -11.30
N GLN A 624 9.62 -11.77 -11.15
CA GLN A 624 10.50 -12.17 -12.25
C GLN A 624 11.30 -13.42 -11.86
N GLY A 625 11.66 -14.22 -12.87
CA GLY A 625 12.66 -15.28 -12.75
C GLY A 625 14.07 -14.77 -13.07
N ASP A 626 15.08 -15.42 -12.50
CA ASP A 626 16.48 -15.24 -12.88
C ASP A 626 16.67 -15.70 -14.35
N SER A 627 16.60 -14.73 -15.27
CA SER A 627 16.86 -14.75 -16.73
C SER A 627 15.94 -13.81 -17.51
N GLU A 628 14.76 -13.50 -16.97
CA GLU A 628 13.72 -12.73 -17.69
C GLU A 628 13.43 -13.27 -19.10
N LEU A 629 13.32 -14.59 -19.22
CA LEU A 629 13.53 -15.32 -20.47
C LEU A 629 12.71 -14.79 -21.67
N CYS A 630 11.45 -14.43 -21.43
CA CYS A 630 10.52 -14.08 -22.49
C CYS A 630 10.62 -12.63 -22.94
N GLY A 631 11.49 -11.82 -22.34
CA GLY A 631 11.69 -10.41 -22.66
C GLY A 631 11.16 -9.44 -21.61
N THR A 632 10.30 -9.90 -20.70
CA THR A 632 9.64 -9.08 -19.68
C THR A 632 9.39 -9.88 -18.41
N ALA A 633 9.16 -9.17 -17.31
CA ALA A 633 8.70 -9.73 -16.04
C ALA A 633 7.17 -9.83 -15.98
N ILE A 634 6.59 -9.95 -14.78
CA ILE A 634 5.21 -9.52 -14.54
C ILE A 634 5.25 -8.00 -14.31
N GLU A 635 5.18 -7.27 -15.41
CA GLU A 635 5.13 -5.83 -15.56
C GLU A 635 3.93 -5.24 -14.82
N CYS A 636 4.13 -4.65 -13.65
CA CYS A 636 3.06 -4.25 -12.74
C CYS A 636 3.42 -2.94 -12.05
N SER A 637 2.57 -1.91 -12.18
CA SER A 637 2.76 -0.63 -11.49
C SER A 637 2.96 -0.83 -9.97
N LEU A 638 3.96 -0.16 -9.40
CA LEU A 638 4.31 -0.24 -7.98
C LEU A 638 4.42 1.17 -7.37
N THR A 639 4.37 1.25 -6.05
CA THR A 639 4.78 2.43 -5.28
C THR A 639 5.89 2.01 -4.34
N GLY A 640 7.04 2.68 -4.44
CA GLY A 640 8.21 2.41 -3.60
C GLY A 640 8.40 3.49 -2.55
N LYS A 641 8.88 3.09 -1.37
CA LYS A 641 9.46 4.01 -0.38
C LYS A 641 10.96 3.85 -0.41
N PHE A 642 11.66 4.96 -0.51
CA PHE A 642 13.10 5.02 -0.64
C PHE A 642 13.70 5.94 0.42
N GLN A 643 14.96 5.70 0.78
CA GLN A 643 15.84 6.70 1.38
C GLN A 643 17.07 6.85 0.50
N LEU A 644 17.45 8.08 0.20
CA LEU A 644 18.62 8.37 -0.62
C LEU A 644 19.74 8.89 0.28
N VAL A 645 20.86 8.18 0.33
CA VAL A 645 22.03 8.54 1.15
C VAL A 645 23.22 8.76 0.23
N LEU A 646 23.79 9.96 0.28
CA LEU A 646 24.97 10.32 -0.48
C LEU A 646 26.24 10.00 0.31
N HIS A 647 27.14 9.23 -0.29
CA HIS A 647 28.47 8.94 0.22
C HIS A 647 29.50 9.72 -0.59
N LYS A 648 30.18 10.68 0.06
CA LYS A 648 31.15 11.53 -0.63
C LYS A 648 32.43 10.75 -0.90
N LYS A 649 33.00 10.92 -2.10
CA LYS A 649 34.23 10.25 -2.53
C LYS A 649 35.36 10.31 -1.51
N LYS A 650 35.56 11.48 -0.88
CA LYS A 650 36.59 11.71 0.15
C LYS A 650 36.42 10.85 1.41
N ASP A 651 35.18 10.47 1.73
CA ASP A 651 34.83 9.70 2.92
C ASP A 651 34.89 8.18 2.64
N LEU A 652 35.04 7.80 1.36
CA LEU A 652 35.14 6.42 0.91
C LEU A 652 36.59 5.93 0.77
N GLU A 653 37.59 6.81 0.92
CA GLU A 653 39.01 6.49 0.71
C GLU A 653 39.48 5.26 1.50
N GLY A 654 40.18 4.34 0.81
CA GLY A 654 40.69 3.11 1.41
C GLY A 654 39.66 1.98 1.58
N GLY A 655 38.38 2.26 1.37
CA GLY A 655 37.28 1.29 1.34
C GLY A 655 36.97 0.74 -0.06
N PHE A 656 36.09 -0.26 -0.13
CA PHE A 656 35.63 -0.85 -1.39
C PHE A 656 34.85 0.13 -2.28
N PHE A 657 34.07 1.02 -1.68
CA PHE A 657 33.24 1.96 -2.43
C PHE A 657 34.02 3.14 -3.01
N ALA A 658 35.31 3.33 -2.66
CA ALA A 658 36.15 4.46 -3.10
C ALA A 658 36.21 4.65 -4.61
N ASP A 659 36.17 3.54 -5.34
CA ASP A 659 36.32 3.47 -6.78
C ASP A 659 35.20 2.60 -7.40
N LEU A 660 34.04 2.53 -6.75
CA LEU A 660 32.88 1.79 -7.24
C LEU A 660 32.54 2.25 -8.67
N ASP A 661 32.52 1.31 -9.61
CA ASP A 661 32.31 1.55 -11.03
C ASP A 661 31.18 0.67 -11.61
N TYR A 662 30.32 0.13 -10.75
CA TYR A 662 29.17 -0.69 -11.11
C TYR A 662 28.10 -0.71 -10.02
N PRO A 663 26.87 -1.14 -10.35
CA PRO A 663 25.80 -1.32 -9.37
C PRO A 663 26.14 -2.41 -8.36
N PHE A 664 26.08 -2.09 -7.07
CA PHE A 664 26.32 -3.04 -5.99
C PHE A 664 25.06 -3.15 -5.13
N LEU A 665 24.48 -4.34 -5.05
CA LEU A 665 23.24 -4.59 -4.30
C LEU A 665 23.58 -5.32 -3.00
N GLU A 666 23.00 -4.86 -1.90
CA GLU A 666 23.16 -5.46 -0.58
C GLU A 666 21.78 -5.74 0.01
N THR A 667 21.57 -6.96 0.51
CA THR A 667 20.40 -7.34 1.31
C THR A 667 20.80 -7.48 2.78
N GLU A 668 19.89 -7.89 3.64
CA GLU A 668 20.21 -8.20 5.03
C GLU A 668 21.32 -9.26 5.12
N THR A 669 21.23 -10.31 4.32
CA THR A 669 22.06 -11.53 4.44
C THR A 669 23.08 -11.72 3.34
N GLU A 670 23.03 -10.95 2.25
CA GLU A 670 23.82 -11.20 1.03
C GLU A 670 24.36 -9.90 0.42
N TRP A 671 25.51 -10.00 -0.24
CA TRP A 671 25.95 -9.05 -1.26
C TRP A 671 25.72 -9.67 -2.64
N VAL A 672 25.07 -8.92 -3.51
CA VAL A 672 24.66 -9.36 -4.85
C VAL A 672 25.34 -8.45 -5.88
N ILE A 673 26.31 -9.02 -6.59
CA ILE A 673 27.21 -8.27 -7.48
C ILE A 673 26.87 -8.62 -8.92
N GLN A 674 26.43 -7.62 -9.70
CA GLN A 674 26.00 -7.82 -11.08
C GLN A 674 27.13 -7.57 -12.08
N GLY A 675 27.53 -8.63 -12.77
CA GLY A 675 28.31 -8.57 -14.00
C GLY A 675 27.43 -8.37 -15.22
N LEU A 676 27.95 -7.67 -16.22
CA LEU A 676 27.29 -7.40 -17.48
C LEU A 676 28.19 -7.81 -18.66
N SER A 677 27.62 -8.09 -19.83
CA SER A 677 28.41 -8.36 -21.05
C SER A 677 29.48 -7.27 -21.27
N TYR A 678 29.13 -6.02 -20.99
CA TYR A 678 30.04 -4.90 -20.91
C TYR A 678 29.77 -4.11 -19.62
N ALA A 679 30.77 -4.00 -18.74
CA ALA A 679 30.66 -3.24 -17.48
C ALA A 679 30.24 -1.78 -17.73
N ASN A 680 30.79 -1.16 -18.78
CA ASN A 680 30.37 0.14 -19.30
C ASN A 680 30.30 0.07 -20.83
N HIS A 681 29.14 -0.33 -21.35
CA HIS A 681 28.95 -0.51 -22.80
C HIS A 681 29.16 0.80 -23.58
N LEU A 682 28.81 1.96 -23.00
CA LEU A 682 28.96 3.28 -23.63
C LEU A 682 30.42 3.61 -23.94
N VAL A 683 31.35 3.19 -23.08
CA VAL A 683 32.79 3.38 -23.29
C VAL A 683 33.37 2.25 -24.14
N GLN A 684 33.05 0.99 -23.80
CA GLN A 684 33.69 -0.18 -24.42
C GLN A 684 33.30 -0.39 -25.89
N LEU A 685 32.11 0.07 -26.31
CA LEU A 685 31.62 -0.05 -27.69
C LEU A 685 31.74 1.26 -28.48
N GLY A 686 32.12 2.36 -27.83
CA GLY A 686 32.37 3.65 -28.48
C GLY A 686 31.11 4.32 -29.05
N PRO A 687 31.22 5.12 -30.12
CA PRO A 687 30.14 5.99 -30.59
C PRO A 687 28.83 5.29 -30.99
N LEU A 688 28.89 4.01 -31.37
CA LEU A 688 27.72 3.22 -31.78
C LEU A 688 27.21 2.32 -30.66
N ALA A 689 27.65 2.53 -29.41
CA ALA A 689 27.38 1.66 -28.26
C ALA A 689 25.89 1.30 -28.10
N GLN A 690 25.00 2.29 -28.20
CA GLN A 690 23.55 2.08 -28.03
C GLN A 690 22.93 1.16 -29.10
N SER A 691 23.60 0.97 -30.24
CA SER A 691 23.16 0.03 -31.29
C SER A 691 23.95 -1.28 -31.29
N ASP A 692 25.24 -1.24 -30.95
CA ASP A 692 26.13 -2.39 -31.00
C ASP A 692 26.00 -3.29 -29.77
N VAL A 693 25.50 -2.77 -28.66
CA VAL A 693 25.26 -3.54 -27.42
C VAL A 693 24.30 -4.72 -27.66
N TYR A 694 23.35 -4.58 -28.57
CA TYR A 694 22.39 -5.63 -28.94
C TYR A 694 22.97 -6.71 -29.86
N LYS A 695 24.16 -6.51 -30.45
CA LYS A 695 24.71 -7.41 -31.48
C LYS A 695 25.70 -8.45 -30.95
N LYS A 696 26.40 -8.15 -29.85
CA LYS A 696 27.59 -8.91 -29.40
C LYS A 696 27.59 -9.26 -27.90
N THR A 697 26.42 -9.18 -27.28
CA THR A 697 26.23 -9.58 -25.88
C THR A 697 26.39 -11.08 -25.67
N SER A 698 26.82 -11.50 -24.48
CA SER A 698 26.97 -12.91 -24.13
C SER A 698 27.04 -13.13 -22.62
N LEU A 699 26.43 -14.22 -22.14
CA LEU A 699 26.55 -14.68 -20.76
C LEU A 699 28.00 -14.97 -20.36
N ASP A 700 28.87 -15.39 -21.29
CA ASP A 700 30.29 -15.64 -21.00
C ASP A 700 31.02 -14.34 -20.61
N LEU A 701 30.67 -13.23 -21.28
CA LEU A 701 31.24 -11.93 -20.97
C LEU A 701 30.71 -11.43 -19.62
N ALA A 702 29.39 -11.55 -19.39
CA ALA A 702 28.76 -11.18 -18.13
C ALA A 702 29.30 -11.98 -16.94
N MET A 703 29.53 -13.28 -17.11
CA MET A 703 30.14 -14.15 -16.11
C MET A 703 31.58 -13.72 -15.79
N ARG A 704 32.39 -13.42 -16.82
CA ARG A 704 33.76 -12.89 -16.62
C ARG A 704 33.75 -11.56 -15.89
N ASP A 705 32.80 -10.68 -16.18
CA ASP A 705 32.64 -9.40 -15.49
C ASP A 705 32.23 -9.59 -14.03
N ALA A 706 31.23 -10.44 -13.75
CA ALA A 706 30.80 -10.79 -12.40
C ALA A 706 31.97 -11.35 -11.57
N PHE A 707 32.75 -12.27 -12.14
CA PHE A 707 33.97 -12.81 -11.51
C PHE A 707 34.96 -11.69 -11.14
N ARG A 708 35.28 -10.78 -12.07
CA ARG A 708 36.22 -9.68 -11.80
C ARG A 708 35.75 -8.79 -10.67
N LYS A 709 34.45 -8.47 -10.65
CA LYS A 709 33.82 -7.61 -9.64
C LYS A 709 33.82 -8.26 -8.25
N VAL A 710 33.39 -9.53 -8.15
CA VAL A 710 33.41 -10.27 -6.88
C VAL A 710 34.84 -10.44 -6.36
N ARG A 711 35.78 -10.82 -7.23
CA ARG A 711 37.20 -10.94 -6.86
C ARG A 711 37.71 -9.62 -6.28
N ARG A 712 37.46 -8.51 -6.96
CA ARG A 712 37.82 -7.17 -6.47
C ARG A 712 37.15 -6.87 -5.13
N TYR A 713 35.86 -7.16 -4.98
CA TYR A 713 35.14 -6.96 -3.73
C TYR A 713 35.79 -7.72 -2.57
N LEU A 714 36.04 -9.03 -2.73
CA LEU A 714 36.65 -9.86 -1.71
C LEU A 714 38.07 -9.42 -1.35
N MET A 715 38.89 -9.05 -2.34
CA MET A 715 40.24 -8.57 -2.11
C MET A 715 40.25 -7.21 -1.38
N THR A 716 39.36 -6.29 -1.75
CA THR A 716 39.37 -4.93 -1.19
C THR A 716 38.63 -4.86 0.15
N ALA A 717 37.42 -5.42 0.24
CA ALA A 717 36.58 -5.36 1.44
C ALA A 717 36.99 -6.37 2.51
N HIS A 718 37.36 -7.58 2.11
CA HIS A 718 37.68 -8.68 3.03
C HIS A 718 39.18 -9.02 3.11
N LYS A 719 40.04 -8.23 2.42
CA LYS A 719 41.51 -8.34 2.47
C LYS A 719 42.05 -9.72 2.10
N LEU A 720 41.30 -10.47 1.29
CA LEU A 720 41.78 -11.74 0.74
C LEU A 720 42.84 -11.49 -0.33
N THR A 721 43.81 -12.41 -0.44
CA THR A 721 44.66 -12.50 -1.62
C THR A 721 43.85 -12.91 -2.85
N GLU A 722 44.40 -12.73 -4.05
CA GLU A 722 43.73 -13.16 -5.27
C GLU A 722 43.46 -14.68 -5.29
N ASP A 723 44.42 -15.48 -4.83
CA ASP A 723 44.30 -16.95 -4.77
C ASP A 723 43.21 -17.39 -3.77
N GLU A 724 43.15 -16.77 -2.59
CA GLU A 724 42.09 -17.02 -1.61
C GLU A 724 40.72 -16.60 -2.14
N ALA A 725 40.62 -15.44 -2.79
CA ALA A 725 39.38 -14.97 -3.39
C ALA A 725 38.88 -15.93 -4.48
N ILE A 726 39.77 -16.39 -5.37
CA ILE A 726 39.40 -17.37 -6.42
C ILE A 726 38.94 -18.69 -5.79
N SER A 727 39.65 -19.17 -4.76
CA SER A 727 39.26 -20.39 -4.06
C SER A 727 37.86 -20.25 -3.44
N LEU A 728 37.62 -19.17 -2.68
CA LEU A 728 36.33 -18.89 -2.03
C LEU A 728 35.20 -18.73 -3.06
N ILE A 729 35.43 -17.97 -4.13
CA ILE A 729 34.47 -17.80 -5.23
C ILE A 729 34.05 -19.16 -5.78
N SER A 730 34.99 -20.08 -5.95
CA SER A 730 34.73 -21.38 -6.56
C SER A 730 33.91 -22.34 -5.69
N VAL A 731 33.86 -22.12 -4.37
CA VAL A 731 33.26 -23.07 -3.41
C VAL A 731 32.14 -22.48 -2.54
N GLY A 732 31.97 -21.16 -2.53
CA GLY A 732 31.02 -20.48 -1.66
C GLY A 732 30.28 -19.28 -2.28
N VAL A 733 30.52 -18.96 -3.55
CA VAL A 733 29.79 -17.90 -4.27
C VAL A 733 28.94 -18.51 -5.38
N ASP A 734 27.66 -18.20 -5.37
CA ASP A 734 26.72 -18.68 -6.39
C ASP A 734 26.60 -17.66 -7.52
N PHE A 735 26.70 -18.11 -8.78
CA PHE A 735 26.45 -17.28 -9.95
C PHE A 735 25.13 -17.67 -10.60
N GLY A 736 24.28 -16.67 -10.84
CA GLY A 736 22.99 -16.83 -11.51
C GLY A 736 22.84 -15.87 -12.68
N VAL A 737 22.02 -16.24 -13.66
CA VAL A 737 21.67 -15.35 -14.77
C VAL A 737 20.67 -14.32 -14.27
N THR A 738 20.95 -13.03 -14.45
CA THR A 738 20.00 -11.97 -14.08
C THR A 738 18.95 -11.79 -15.17
N GLN A 739 19.41 -11.45 -16.37
CA GLN A 739 18.59 -11.31 -17.57
C GLN A 739 19.40 -11.58 -18.84
N VAL A 740 18.69 -11.96 -19.92
CA VAL A 740 19.26 -12.20 -21.26
C VAL A 740 18.47 -11.49 -22.37
N VAL A 741 17.87 -10.34 -22.06
CA VAL A 741 16.90 -9.69 -22.95
C VAL A 741 17.13 -8.19 -23.17
N ASN A 742 18.05 -7.57 -22.41
CA ASN A 742 18.22 -6.11 -22.41
C ASN A 742 19.36 -5.58 -23.29
N GLY A 743 19.77 -6.33 -24.30
CA GLY A 743 21.02 -6.04 -25.01
C GLY A 743 22.24 -6.33 -24.13
N ASN A 744 22.52 -5.55 -23.08
CA ASN A 744 23.64 -5.82 -22.16
C ASN A 744 23.24 -6.88 -21.11
N TRP A 745 23.47 -8.16 -21.39
CA TRP A 745 23.03 -9.28 -20.55
C TRP A 745 23.74 -9.30 -19.19
N GLY A 746 23.06 -9.86 -18.18
CA GLY A 746 23.50 -9.83 -16.79
C GLY A 746 23.69 -11.21 -16.15
N VAL A 747 24.74 -11.33 -15.34
CA VAL A 747 24.99 -12.44 -14.42
C VAL A 747 25.23 -11.85 -13.04
N HIS A 748 24.54 -12.31 -12.00
CA HIS A 748 24.78 -11.88 -10.63
C HIS A 748 25.55 -12.95 -9.86
N ALA A 749 26.41 -12.50 -8.97
CA ALA A 749 27.10 -13.33 -8.00
C ALA A 749 26.56 -13.03 -6.60
N VAL A 750 26.25 -14.08 -5.83
CA VAL A 750 25.70 -13.99 -4.48
C VAL A 750 26.77 -14.41 -3.48
N VAL A 751 27.17 -13.48 -2.63
CA VAL A 751 28.10 -13.70 -1.52
C VAL A 751 27.34 -13.58 -0.21
N ARG A 752 27.24 -14.68 0.55
CA ARG A 752 26.56 -14.69 1.85
C ARG A 752 27.41 -14.02 2.93
N LYS A 753 26.81 -13.10 3.69
CA LYS A 753 27.51 -12.38 4.78
C LYS A 753 28.00 -13.30 5.89
N SER A 754 27.25 -14.37 6.16
CA SER A 754 27.57 -15.37 7.19
C SER A 754 28.88 -16.11 6.98
N MET A 755 29.50 -16.02 5.79
CA MET A 755 30.82 -16.62 5.53
C MET A 755 31.97 -15.82 6.20
N PHE A 756 31.72 -14.57 6.58
CA PHE A 756 32.71 -13.68 7.17
C PHE A 756 32.31 -13.42 8.63
N PRO A 757 32.85 -14.19 9.60
CA PRO A 757 32.52 -13.98 11.01
C PRO A 757 33.00 -12.62 11.48
N GLU A 758 32.25 -11.99 12.39
CA GLU A 758 32.74 -10.83 13.13
C GLU A 758 34.03 -11.23 13.85
N VAL A 759 35.09 -10.45 13.66
CA VAL A 759 36.34 -10.65 14.40
C VAL A 759 36.04 -10.33 15.87
N VAL A 760 35.88 -11.37 16.69
CA VAL A 760 35.70 -11.27 18.14
C VAL A 760 36.94 -10.65 18.79
#